data_AF-Q8TXY2-F1
#
_entry.id   AF-Q8TXY2-F1
#
_cell.length_a   1.000
_cell.length_b   1.000
_cell.length_c   1.000
_cell.angle_alpha   90.00
_cell.angle_beta   90.00
_cell.angle_gamma   90.00
#
_symmetry.space_group_name_H-M   'P 1'
#
loop_
_entity.id
_entity.type
_entity.pdbx_description
1 polymer ?
#
loop_
_entity_poly.entity_id
_entity_poly.type
_entity_poly.pdbx_seq_one_letter_code
_entity_poly.pdbx_strand_id
1 'polypeptide(L)'
;MDRKDVLCALVAFLVGAVVSSPSLDYGWNWFPSGADARGHMTKVWMLEKLWSMGDVPYPKWSEYWYCGYPFLWFYPPLAYFIPALMTHLAKTDVLTAWKWWTWLAYSLAGPSVYASARLMGASPLGSLIAAVAYQTSYNHIEITFTEGRIPTVAAIVFYALVPGLLVAVYRRVWERGRWAGYLALVLSLTILMHHSSGLAAITVCLAYVALRISRSWTLWAVGKEELPSILPEVPGHAWVLFAILLSVLAVSWWLMPALEYRTYSYTTKPKWWISMSSVHDPWEFFVPDYWKTRYAKYVGAIQFLLGWAGLILAARRRPRTFLPFAIMTGVALLLSFGLVLQKPMERIGFEPKWFLMFSAVILCTFVAFVVDNFRFLRRHTVLIMICSMMVVDAAIGLKYAYRPVHYTVSELSALLWMREHTGPWDRVATVGYRALWGMEPYITGAPSVFGWYREGTPIRDVVVQYQRSFKRVEPNKALKIGDVLGVRFLILSSRKPYAKRMITELERVGVRPIRDYRWVKVYEFNPTMGYEIDDIKSVFLGNKYRYMRLCKLLRYDPKYAPAYAFTRIPDCDLVRYAHPQVVVMDRHPSPEEVRVLKEFGVKEILVLDRYHKFKTKIFGINIVHDRPLRIVKMLPKRNLKPIRVDLGHAWFKVYGRGWVWVKVPYFPCWIPDRGVRLGGIDNMILLRVPSPTTVKFVWNPHPLWIALSAFSLCVSLYLTFSRQWRT
;
A
#
# COMPACT_ATOMS: atom_id res chain seq x y z
N MET A 1 -35.86 -7.78 12.54
CA MET A 1 -35.84 -7.00 11.28
C MET A 1 -37.18 -7.26 10.61
N ASP A 2 -37.89 -6.24 10.11
CA ASP A 2 -39.16 -6.47 9.39
C ASP A 2 -38.86 -7.23 8.08
N ARG A 3 -39.79 -8.08 7.60
CA ARG A 3 -39.71 -8.73 6.28
C ARG A 3 -39.46 -7.70 5.17
N LYS A 4 -40.05 -6.51 5.31
CA LYS A 4 -39.83 -5.38 4.38
C LYS A 4 -38.37 -4.93 4.35
N ASP A 5 -37.71 -4.87 5.51
CA ASP A 5 -36.30 -4.47 5.59
C ASP A 5 -35.39 -5.49 4.91
N VAL A 6 -35.66 -6.79 5.11
CA VAL A 6 -34.90 -7.88 4.46
C VAL A 6 -35.05 -7.82 2.95
N LEU A 7 -36.28 -7.64 2.44
CA LEU A 7 -36.53 -7.50 1.01
C LEU A 7 -35.82 -6.28 0.43
N CYS A 8 -35.89 -5.12 1.09
CA CYS A 8 -35.20 -3.92 0.61
C CYS A 8 -33.67 -4.09 0.59
N ALA A 9 -33.10 -4.70 1.63
CA ALA A 9 -31.66 -4.99 1.66
C ALA A 9 -31.26 -5.96 0.53
N LEU A 10 -32.08 -6.98 0.24
CA LEU A 10 -31.86 -7.90 -0.87
C LEU A 10 -31.93 -7.18 -2.23
N VAL A 11 -32.93 -6.31 -2.43
CA VAL A 11 -33.02 -5.49 -3.66
C VAL A 11 -31.79 -4.61 -3.81
N ALA A 12 -31.34 -3.95 -2.74
CA ALA A 12 -30.09 -3.16 -2.77
C ALA A 12 -28.87 -4.02 -3.12
N PHE A 13 -28.78 -5.25 -2.59
CA PHE A 13 -27.73 -6.18 -2.98
C PHE A 13 -27.78 -6.51 -4.48
N LEU A 14 -28.97 -6.85 -5.00
CA LEU A 14 -29.19 -7.20 -6.40
C LEU A 14 -28.87 -6.05 -7.36
N VAL A 15 -29.23 -4.81 -7.00
CA VAL A 15 -28.86 -3.62 -7.79
C VAL A 15 -27.34 -3.49 -7.90
N GLY A 16 -26.62 -3.61 -6.78
CA GLY A 16 -25.16 -3.61 -6.80
C GLY A 16 -24.57 -4.77 -7.60
N ALA A 17 -25.17 -5.95 -7.51
CA ALA A 17 -24.76 -7.13 -8.26
C ALA A 17 -24.93 -6.94 -9.77
N VAL A 18 -26.01 -6.28 -10.21
CA VAL A 18 -26.23 -5.94 -11.63
C VAL A 18 -25.22 -4.89 -12.08
N VAL A 19 -25.06 -3.80 -11.33
CA VAL A 19 -24.12 -2.71 -11.68
C VAL A 19 -22.68 -3.22 -11.73
N SER A 20 -22.31 -4.15 -10.84
CA SER A 20 -20.97 -4.72 -10.79
C SER A 20 -20.79 -6.01 -11.59
N SER A 21 -21.84 -6.55 -12.20
CA SER A 21 -21.76 -7.72 -13.07
C SER A 21 -20.71 -7.61 -14.18
N PRO A 22 -20.37 -6.43 -14.74
CA PRO A 22 -19.30 -6.32 -15.72
C PRO A 22 -17.92 -6.69 -15.17
N SER A 23 -17.71 -6.71 -13.84
CA SER A 23 -16.47 -7.25 -13.24
C SER A 23 -16.34 -8.76 -13.37
N LEU A 24 -17.44 -9.48 -13.63
CA LEU A 24 -17.47 -10.93 -13.75
C LEU A 24 -17.17 -11.43 -15.18
N ASP A 25 -17.06 -10.55 -16.17
CA ASP A 25 -16.83 -10.97 -17.56
C ASP A 25 -15.55 -11.84 -17.68
N TYR A 26 -15.67 -12.99 -18.36
CA TYR A 26 -14.77 -14.16 -18.24
C TYR A 26 -13.56 -14.15 -19.20
N GLY A 27 -13.35 -13.08 -19.97
CA GLY A 27 -12.20 -13.00 -20.89
C GLY A 27 -10.86 -12.71 -20.19
N TRP A 28 -9.76 -13.34 -20.65
CA TRP A 28 -8.37 -12.95 -20.35
C TRP A 28 -8.04 -11.50 -20.77
N ASN A 29 -8.85 -10.94 -21.67
CA ASN A 29 -8.80 -9.53 -22.04
C ASN A 29 -9.22 -8.59 -20.90
N TRP A 30 -9.74 -9.14 -19.79
CA TRP A 30 -10.27 -8.41 -18.65
C TRP A 30 -9.46 -8.72 -17.39
N PHE A 31 -8.22 -8.25 -17.35
CA PHE A 31 -7.64 -7.89 -16.06
C PHE A 31 -8.44 -6.71 -15.50
N PRO A 32 -8.57 -6.60 -14.16
CA PRO A 32 -9.34 -5.53 -13.58
C PRO A 32 -8.74 -4.21 -14.05
N SER A 33 -9.60 -3.37 -14.62
CA SER A 33 -9.19 -2.11 -15.18
C SER A 33 -8.66 -1.18 -14.09
N GLY A 34 -7.84 -0.24 -14.52
CA GLY A 34 -7.15 0.67 -13.62
C GLY A 34 -5.72 0.27 -13.32
N ALA A 35 -5.04 1.26 -12.79
CA ALA A 35 -3.63 1.18 -12.52
C ALA A 35 -3.42 0.38 -11.22
N ASP A 36 -4.23 0.67 -10.19
CA ASP A 36 -4.05 0.14 -8.83
C ASP A 36 -4.33 -1.36 -8.70
N ALA A 37 -5.34 -1.86 -9.42
CA ALA A 37 -5.78 -3.26 -9.30
C ALA A 37 -4.64 -4.27 -9.52
N ARG A 38 -3.73 -3.94 -10.41
CA ARG A 38 -2.66 -4.82 -10.89
C ARG A 38 -1.63 -5.10 -9.82
N GLY A 39 -1.23 -4.06 -9.08
CA GLY A 39 -0.39 -4.26 -7.91
C GLY A 39 -1.10 -5.05 -6.83
N HIS A 40 -2.36 -4.71 -6.58
CA HIS A 40 -3.13 -5.35 -5.53
C HIS A 40 -3.37 -6.85 -5.77
N MET A 41 -3.61 -7.25 -7.02
CA MET A 41 -3.81 -8.64 -7.39
C MET A 41 -2.54 -9.50 -7.20
N THR A 42 -1.35 -8.95 -7.48
CA THR A 42 -0.08 -9.65 -7.20
C THR A 42 0.11 -9.94 -5.72
N LYS A 43 -0.42 -9.10 -4.82
CA LYS A 43 -0.40 -9.38 -3.38
C LYS A 43 -1.29 -10.56 -3.02
N VAL A 44 -2.44 -10.70 -3.69
CA VAL A 44 -3.33 -11.86 -3.52
C VAL A 44 -2.66 -13.13 -4.03
N TRP A 45 -2.07 -13.08 -5.22
CA TRP A 45 -1.30 -14.21 -5.75
C TRP A 45 -0.16 -14.62 -4.85
N MET A 46 0.57 -13.66 -4.29
CA MET A 46 1.66 -13.99 -3.38
C MET A 46 1.14 -14.69 -2.12
N LEU A 47 0.02 -14.24 -1.53
CA LEU A 47 -0.61 -14.92 -0.40
C LEU A 47 -1.02 -16.36 -0.75
N GLU A 48 -1.65 -16.56 -1.90
CA GLU A 48 -2.04 -17.89 -2.36
C GLU A 48 -0.83 -18.80 -2.57
N LYS A 49 0.22 -18.29 -3.24
CA LYS A 49 1.47 -19.02 -3.46
C LYS A 49 2.07 -19.50 -2.13
N LEU A 50 2.15 -18.63 -1.13
CA LEU A 50 2.71 -18.99 0.19
C LEU A 50 1.88 -20.08 0.87
N TRP A 51 0.56 -19.95 0.86
CA TRP A 51 -0.32 -20.97 1.43
C TRP A 51 -0.23 -22.31 0.69
N SER A 52 -0.06 -22.29 -0.63
CA SER A 52 0.12 -23.51 -1.44
C SER A 52 1.42 -24.26 -1.08
N MET A 53 2.45 -23.53 -0.64
CA MET A 53 3.74 -24.10 -0.21
C MET A 53 3.72 -24.62 1.23
N GLY A 54 2.57 -24.53 1.94
CA GLY A 54 2.49 -24.86 3.36
C GLY A 54 3.16 -23.83 4.27
N ASP A 55 3.57 -22.68 3.73
CA ASP A 55 4.10 -21.55 4.49
C ASP A 55 2.92 -20.78 5.10
N VAL A 56 2.62 -21.12 6.36
CA VAL A 56 1.52 -20.53 7.13
C VAL A 56 1.92 -19.26 7.90
N PRO A 57 2.91 -18.47 7.45
CA PRO A 57 2.83 -17.10 7.92
C PRO A 57 3.05 -15.97 6.93
N TYR A 58 2.34 -14.89 7.24
CA TYR A 58 2.50 -13.51 6.80
C TYR A 58 3.99 -13.15 6.63
N PRO A 59 4.55 -13.25 5.41
CA PRO A 59 5.96 -13.00 5.25
C PRO A 59 6.16 -11.52 5.45
N LYS A 60 7.15 -11.18 6.27
CA LYS A 60 7.48 -9.78 6.54
C LYS A 60 8.09 -9.11 5.30
N TRP A 61 8.52 -9.91 4.32
CA TRP A 61 9.25 -9.49 3.14
C TRP A 61 8.74 -10.21 1.89
N SER A 62 8.73 -9.50 0.76
CA SER A 62 8.45 -10.05 -0.55
C SER A 62 9.61 -9.75 -1.50
N GLU A 63 10.17 -10.78 -2.11
CA GLU A 63 11.20 -10.66 -3.15
C GLU A 63 10.66 -10.27 -4.52
N TYR A 64 9.34 -10.39 -4.73
CA TYR A 64 8.72 -10.32 -6.05
C TYR A 64 8.68 -8.93 -6.66
N TRP A 65 8.84 -7.86 -5.87
CA TRP A 65 9.01 -6.50 -6.40
C TRP A 65 10.23 -5.84 -5.81
N TYR A 66 10.83 -4.93 -6.59
CA TYR A 66 11.89 -4.02 -6.14
C TYR A 66 13.12 -4.70 -5.56
N CYS A 67 13.33 -5.95 -5.96
CA CYS A 67 14.30 -6.87 -5.37
C CYS A 67 14.13 -7.06 -3.85
N GLY A 68 12.92 -6.88 -3.33
CA GLY A 68 12.63 -6.91 -1.92
C GLY A 68 11.82 -5.71 -1.44
N TYR A 69 10.69 -5.97 -0.78
CA TYR A 69 9.95 -4.94 -0.04
C TYR A 69 9.19 -5.51 1.17
N PRO A 70 8.88 -4.68 2.19
CA PRO A 70 8.01 -5.06 3.28
C PRO A 70 6.60 -5.42 2.79
N PHE A 71 6.27 -6.72 2.79
CA PHE A 71 4.99 -7.21 2.27
C PHE A 71 3.83 -6.86 3.20
N LEU A 72 2.76 -6.28 2.65
CA LEU A 72 1.54 -5.89 3.37
C LEU A 72 1.73 -4.94 4.57
N TRP A 73 2.91 -4.34 4.75
CA TRP A 73 3.11 -3.32 5.79
C TRP A 73 2.61 -1.94 5.36
N PHE A 74 2.67 -1.62 4.07
CA PHE A 74 2.20 -0.32 3.56
C PHE A 74 0.72 -0.30 3.18
N TYR A 75 0.13 -1.48 2.98
CA TYR A 75 -1.29 -1.61 2.69
C TYR A 75 -1.92 -2.60 3.68
N PRO A 76 -3.08 -2.25 4.24
CA PRO A 76 -3.80 -3.13 5.15
C PRO A 76 -4.11 -4.50 4.54
N PRO A 77 -4.04 -5.57 5.34
CA PRO A 77 -3.97 -6.92 4.81
C PRO A 77 -5.32 -7.49 4.37
N LEU A 78 -6.43 -7.11 5.03
CA LEU A 78 -7.69 -7.84 4.94
C LEU A 78 -8.27 -7.87 3.51
N ALA A 79 -8.09 -6.78 2.75
CA ALA A 79 -8.54 -6.69 1.36
C ALA A 79 -7.86 -7.70 0.41
N TYR A 80 -6.71 -8.27 0.81
CA TYR A 80 -5.98 -9.27 0.04
C TYR A 80 -6.21 -10.69 0.57
N PHE A 81 -6.35 -10.84 1.89
CA PHE A 81 -6.61 -12.13 2.52
C PHE A 81 -7.92 -12.76 2.06
N ILE A 82 -8.97 -11.95 1.89
CA ILE A 82 -10.29 -12.47 1.47
C ILE A 82 -10.24 -13.09 0.07
N PRO A 83 -9.83 -12.39 -1.00
CA PRO A 83 -9.73 -13.01 -2.32
C PRO A 83 -8.70 -14.13 -2.36
N ALA A 84 -7.61 -14.07 -1.58
CA ALA A 84 -6.67 -15.20 -1.48
C ALA A 84 -7.37 -16.43 -0.89
N LEU A 85 -8.17 -16.23 0.17
CA LEU A 85 -8.91 -17.31 0.82
C LEU A 85 -9.96 -17.90 -0.12
N MET A 86 -10.65 -17.04 -0.89
CA MET A 86 -11.57 -17.49 -1.94
C MET A 86 -10.84 -18.33 -2.98
N THR A 87 -9.65 -17.91 -3.42
CA THR A 87 -8.79 -18.69 -4.34
C THR A 87 -8.49 -20.07 -3.76
N HIS A 88 -8.04 -20.12 -2.51
CA HIS A 88 -7.63 -21.36 -1.83
C HIS A 88 -8.80 -22.31 -1.55
N LEU A 89 -9.95 -21.79 -1.10
CA LEU A 89 -11.13 -22.58 -0.73
C LEU A 89 -11.91 -23.04 -1.96
N ALA A 90 -12.13 -22.16 -2.93
CA ALA A 90 -12.89 -22.49 -4.15
C ALA A 90 -12.04 -23.19 -5.22
N LYS A 91 -10.74 -23.39 -4.97
CA LYS A 91 -9.78 -23.98 -5.93
C LYS A 91 -9.82 -23.32 -7.31
N THR A 92 -10.01 -22.00 -7.32
CA THR A 92 -10.06 -21.18 -8.53
C THR A 92 -8.73 -20.44 -8.71
N ASP A 93 -8.52 -19.78 -9.84
CA ASP A 93 -7.38 -18.87 -10.01
C ASP A 93 -7.61 -17.50 -9.31
N VAL A 94 -6.51 -16.81 -9.04
CA VAL A 94 -6.49 -15.51 -8.32
C VAL A 94 -7.32 -14.44 -9.03
N LEU A 95 -7.31 -14.40 -10.36
CA LEU A 95 -8.03 -13.39 -11.13
C LEU A 95 -9.54 -13.60 -10.97
N THR A 96 -10.01 -14.84 -11.05
CA THR A 96 -11.41 -15.17 -10.82
C THR A 96 -11.87 -14.84 -9.40
N ALA A 97 -11.10 -15.23 -8.38
CA ALA A 97 -11.41 -14.88 -6.99
C ALA A 97 -11.41 -13.36 -6.74
N TRP A 98 -10.50 -12.63 -7.39
CA TRP A 98 -10.45 -11.18 -7.35
C TRP A 98 -11.69 -10.52 -7.95
N LYS A 99 -12.19 -11.03 -9.09
CA LYS A 99 -13.43 -10.58 -9.73
C LYS A 99 -14.63 -10.83 -8.83
N TRP A 100 -14.76 -12.04 -8.27
CA TRP A 100 -15.83 -12.36 -7.32
C TRP A 100 -15.78 -11.47 -6.08
N TRP A 101 -14.60 -11.20 -5.54
CA TRP A 101 -14.46 -10.31 -4.40
C TRP A 101 -14.85 -8.87 -4.72
N THR A 102 -14.44 -8.36 -5.88
CA THR A 102 -14.81 -7.01 -6.34
C THR A 102 -16.32 -6.88 -6.50
N TRP A 103 -16.94 -7.84 -7.17
CA TRP A 103 -18.39 -7.94 -7.34
C TRP A 103 -19.12 -8.01 -5.99
N LEU A 104 -18.67 -8.87 -5.09
CA LEU A 104 -19.28 -9.06 -3.77
C LEU A 104 -19.15 -7.81 -2.91
N ALA A 105 -17.97 -7.21 -2.83
CA ALA A 105 -17.73 -5.98 -2.07
C ALA A 105 -18.63 -4.84 -2.57
N TYR A 106 -18.73 -4.64 -3.88
CA TYR A 106 -19.62 -3.63 -4.45
C TYR A 106 -21.09 -3.91 -4.15
N SER A 107 -21.51 -5.18 -4.28
CA SER A 107 -22.89 -5.61 -4.01
C SER A 107 -23.28 -5.42 -2.54
N LEU A 108 -22.35 -5.65 -1.61
CA LEU A 108 -22.56 -5.44 -0.17
C LEU A 108 -22.61 -3.97 0.24
N ALA A 109 -22.06 -3.05 -0.57
CA ALA A 109 -22.05 -1.63 -0.23
C ALA A 109 -23.47 -1.02 -0.17
N GLY A 110 -24.40 -1.47 -1.02
CA GLY A 110 -25.81 -1.03 -0.99
C GLY A 110 -26.53 -1.38 0.30
N PRO A 111 -26.57 -2.67 0.71
CA PRO A 111 -27.09 -3.08 2.00
C PRO A 111 -26.48 -2.32 3.19
N SER A 112 -25.19 -1.98 3.13
CA SER A 112 -24.55 -1.14 4.14
C SER A 112 -25.10 0.28 4.20
N VAL A 113 -25.27 0.95 3.06
CA VAL A 113 -25.91 2.28 3.00
C VAL A 113 -27.38 2.21 3.44
N TYR A 114 -28.10 1.17 3.01
CA TYR A 114 -29.46 0.89 3.46
C TYR A 114 -29.52 0.85 4.99
N ALA A 115 -28.69 0.01 5.61
CA ALA A 115 -28.63 -0.15 7.07
C ALA A 115 -28.25 1.17 7.76
N SER A 116 -27.30 1.92 7.21
CA SER A 116 -26.90 3.24 7.70
C SER A 116 -28.08 4.22 7.74
N ALA A 117 -28.82 4.35 6.62
CA ALA A 117 -30.00 5.21 6.54
C ALA A 117 -31.12 4.78 7.52
N ARG A 118 -31.32 3.46 7.70
CA ARG A 118 -32.29 2.92 8.68
C ARG A 118 -31.90 3.26 10.11
N LEU A 119 -30.62 3.16 10.46
CA LEU A 119 -30.11 3.57 11.78
C LEU A 119 -30.27 5.08 12.04
N MET A 120 -30.21 5.89 10.98
CA MET A 120 -30.49 7.32 11.04
C MET A 120 -31.99 7.63 11.16
N GLY A 121 -32.85 6.65 10.89
CA GLY A 121 -34.29 6.72 11.07
C GLY A 121 -35.07 7.10 9.81
N ALA A 122 -34.50 6.91 8.62
CA ALA A 122 -35.24 7.01 7.37
C ALA A 122 -36.18 5.80 7.17
N SER A 123 -37.23 5.91 6.35
CA SER A 123 -38.15 4.79 6.06
C SER A 123 -37.48 3.69 5.23
N PRO A 124 -38.02 2.45 5.20
CA PRO A 124 -37.49 1.37 4.36
C PRO A 124 -37.31 1.78 2.89
N LEU A 125 -38.32 2.41 2.30
CA LEU A 125 -38.23 2.88 0.91
C LEU A 125 -37.19 4.00 0.75
N GLY A 126 -37.14 4.97 1.66
CA GLY A 126 -36.11 6.02 1.63
C GLY A 126 -34.70 5.43 1.69
N SER A 127 -34.48 4.47 2.58
CA SER A 127 -33.21 3.76 2.73
C SER A 127 -32.85 2.92 1.50
N LEU A 128 -33.82 2.29 0.84
CA LEU A 128 -33.60 1.60 -0.43
C LEU A 128 -33.12 2.56 -1.51
N ILE A 129 -33.80 3.71 -1.65
CA ILE A 129 -33.40 4.73 -2.63
C ILE A 129 -32.02 5.29 -2.34
N ALA A 130 -31.65 5.49 -1.07
CA ALA A 130 -30.28 5.88 -0.70
C ALA A 130 -29.23 4.83 -1.09
N ALA A 131 -29.54 3.54 -0.93
CA ALA A 131 -28.65 2.45 -1.34
C ALA A 131 -28.48 2.40 -2.87
N VAL A 132 -29.56 2.53 -3.62
CA VAL A 132 -29.53 2.61 -5.09
C VAL A 132 -28.76 3.85 -5.55
N ALA A 133 -29.00 5.01 -4.93
CA ALA A 133 -28.25 6.25 -5.21
C ALA A 133 -26.74 6.04 -5.08
N TYR A 134 -26.33 5.37 -4.01
CA TYR A 134 -24.94 5.11 -3.74
C TYR A 134 -24.30 4.17 -4.78
N GLN A 135 -24.95 3.05 -5.07
CA GLN A 135 -24.46 2.05 -6.03
C GLN A 135 -24.48 2.53 -7.48
N THR A 136 -25.27 3.56 -7.79
CA THR A 136 -25.32 4.18 -9.12
C THR A 136 -24.48 5.45 -9.20
N SER A 137 -23.80 5.83 -8.11
CA SER A 137 -22.93 7.01 -8.10
C SER A 137 -21.70 6.80 -8.96
N TYR A 138 -21.44 7.77 -9.83
CA TYR A 138 -20.30 7.74 -10.74
C TYR A 138 -18.97 7.55 -10.01
N ASN A 139 -18.79 8.25 -8.88
CA ASN A 139 -17.57 8.17 -8.06
C ASN A 139 -17.30 6.72 -7.62
N HIS A 140 -18.33 6.00 -7.18
CA HIS A 140 -18.18 4.62 -6.73
C HIS A 140 -17.91 3.66 -7.88
N ILE A 141 -18.62 3.83 -9.01
CA ILE A 141 -18.36 3.10 -10.25
C ILE A 141 -16.91 3.33 -10.72
N GLU A 142 -16.43 4.57 -10.73
CA GLU A 142 -15.09 4.93 -11.19
C GLU A 142 -13.98 4.34 -10.30
N ILE A 143 -14.09 4.47 -8.97
CA ILE A 143 -13.12 3.88 -8.04
C ILE A 143 -12.99 2.36 -8.27
N THR A 144 -14.11 1.73 -8.61
CA THR A 144 -14.20 0.28 -8.78
C THR A 144 -13.65 -0.16 -10.14
N PHE A 145 -14.19 0.38 -11.23
CA PHE A 145 -13.88 -0.10 -12.58
C PHE A 145 -12.77 0.71 -13.24
N THR A 146 -12.64 2.02 -12.99
CA THR A 146 -11.62 2.84 -13.66
C THR A 146 -10.29 2.83 -12.93
N GLU A 147 -10.31 3.04 -11.61
CA GLU A 147 -9.07 3.14 -10.83
C GLU A 147 -8.58 1.77 -10.40
N GLY A 148 -9.49 0.82 -10.19
CA GLY A 148 -9.18 -0.53 -9.71
C GLY A 148 -8.74 -0.55 -8.26
N ARG A 149 -9.20 0.40 -7.43
CA ARG A 149 -8.83 0.53 -6.02
C ARG A 149 -9.60 -0.42 -5.13
N ILE A 150 -9.41 -1.72 -5.34
CA ILE A 150 -10.17 -2.76 -4.64
C ILE A 150 -10.08 -2.67 -3.12
N PRO A 151 -8.93 -2.36 -2.49
CA PRO A 151 -8.91 -2.11 -1.04
C PRO A 151 -9.91 -1.01 -0.61
N THR A 152 -10.03 0.07 -1.39
CA THR A 152 -11.00 1.14 -1.15
C THR A 152 -12.44 0.66 -1.36
N VAL A 153 -12.72 -0.09 -2.43
CA VAL A 153 -14.06 -0.68 -2.70
C VAL A 153 -14.48 -1.61 -1.55
N ALA A 154 -13.56 -2.45 -1.07
CA ALA A 154 -13.79 -3.32 0.07
C ALA A 154 -14.04 -2.54 1.37
N ALA A 155 -13.27 -1.48 1.60
CA ALA A 155 -13.44 -0.64 2.79
C ALA A 155 -14.79 0.10 2.79
N ILE A 156 -15.32 0.45 1.61
CA ILE A 156 -16.59 1.18 1.45
C ILE A 156 -17.76 0.44 2.11
N VAL A 157 -17.79 -0.90 2.06
CA VAL A 157 -18.83 -1.72 2.70
C VAL A 157 -18.98 -1.38 4.18
N PHE A 158 -17.87 -1.27 4.90
CA PHE A 158 -17.87 -0.95 6.32
C PHE A 158 -17.99 0.54 6.55
N TYR A 159 -17.27 1.33 5.75
CA TYR A 159 -17.26 2.77 5.84
C TYR A 159 -18.67 3.39 5.71
N ALA A 160 -19.52 2.84 4.83
CA ALA A 160 -20.89 3.28 4.63
C ALA A 160 -21.78 3.16 5.89
N LEU A 161 -21.46 2.24 6.81
CA LEU A 161 -22.20 2.05 8.06
C LEU A 161 -21.85 3.09 9.14
N VAL A 162 -20.73 3.79 9.00
CA VAL A 162 -20.20 4.70 10.04
C VAL A 162 -21.20 5.79 10.42
N PRO A 163 -21.84 6.54 9.50
CA PRO A 163 -22.81 7.58 9.87
C PRO A 163 -24.00 7.04 10.68
N GLY A 164 -24.59 5.91 10.26
CA GLY A 164 -25.70 5.29 10.94
C GLY A 164 -25.34 4.77 12.33
N LEU A 165 -24.20 4.08 12.47
CA LEU A 165 -23.72 3.60 13.76
C LEU A 165 -23.38 4.75 14.71
N LEU A 166 -22.78 5.82 14.19
CA LEU A 166 -22.51 7.02 14.96
C LEU A 166 -23.81 7.63 15.51
N VAL A 167 -24.84 7.77 14.68
CA VAL A 167 -26.17 8.23 15.14
C VAL A 167 -26.78 7.27 16.17
N ALA A 168 -26.63 5.96 15.97
CA ALA A 168 -27.17 4.94 16.88
C ALA A 168 -26.53 5.02 18.27
N VAL A 169 -25.21 5.22 18.38
CA VAL A 169 -24.50 5.41 19.66
C VAL A 169 -25.11 6.55 20.47
N TYR A 170 -25.57 7.63 19.84
CA TYR A 170 -26.15 8.72 20.61
C TYR A 170 -27.64 8.58 20.89
N ARG A 171 -28.40 7.97 19.97
CA ARG A 171 -29.87 7.86 20.09
C ARG A 171 -30.31 6.70 20.99
N ARG A 172 -29.52 5.64 21.10
CA ARG A 172 -29.89 4.42 21.84
C ARG A 172 -29.16 4.37 23.18
N VAL A 173 -29.59 5.25 24.10
CA VAL A 173 -28.91 5.54 25.38
C VAL A 173 -28.66 4.27 26.23
N TRP A 174 -29.59 3.33 26.22
CA TRP A 174 -29.47 2.07 26.96
C TRP A 174 -28.59 1.01 26.27
N GLU A 175 -28.31 1.18 24.98
CA GLU A 175 -27.53 0.22 24.18
C GLU A 175 -26.19 0.82 23.71
N ARG A 176 -25.74 1.95 24.29
CA ARG A 176 -24.58 2.71 23.79
C ARG A 176 -23.34 1.84 23.61
N GLY A 177 -23.01 1.01 24.60
CA GLY A 177 -21.87 0.10 24.54
C GLY A 177 -21.95 -0.90 23.39
N ARG A 178 -23.15 -1.43 23.10
CA ARG A 178 -23.38 -2.31 21.94
C ARG A 178 -23.10 -1.61 20.62
N TRP A 179 -23.68 -0.42 20.42
CA TRP A 179 -23.48 0.35 19.19
C TRP A 179 -22.05 0.86 19.04
N ALA A 180 -21.39 1.20 20.15
CA ALA A 180 -19.98 1.57 20.17
C ALA A 180 -19.08 0.38 19.82
N GLY A 181 -19.41 -0.83 20.29
CA GLY A 181 -18.74 -2.07 19.88
C GLY A 181 -18.85 -2.34 18.39
N TYR A 182 -20.05 -2.20 17.82
CA TYR A 182 -20.24 -2.30 16.36
C TYR A 182 -19.49 -1.23 15.59
N LEU A 183 -19.49 0.02 16.08
CA LEU A 183 -18.71 1.10 15.48
C LEU A 183 -17.21 0.80 15.52
N ALA A 184 -16.68 0.30 16.64
CA ALA A 184 -15.27 -0.09 16.76
C ALA A 184 -14.90 -1.18 15.76
N LEU A 185 -15.72 -2.23 15.66
CA LEU A 185 -15.53 -3.32 14.70
C LEU A 185 -15.53 -2.79 13.26
N VAL A 186 -16.52 -1.98 12.89
CA VAL A 186 -16.62 -1.37 11.55
C VAL A 186 -15.42 -0.48 11.25
N LEU A 187 -14.95 0.32 12.21
CA LEU A 187 -13.75 1.14 12.05
C LEU A 187 -12.51 0.27 11.86
N SER A 188 -12.33 -0.79 12.66
CA SER A 188 -11.20 -1.73 12.51
C SER A 188 -11.20 -2.41 11.16
N LEU A 189 -12.35 -2.92 10.71
CA LEU A 189 -12.48 -3.56 9.39
C LEU A 189 -12.23 -2.55 8.28
N THR A 190 -12.71 -1.31 8.39
CA THR A 190 -12.42 -0.25 7.43
C THR A 190 -10.91 0.03 7.34
N ILE A 191 -10.22 0.14 8.49
CA ILE A 191 -8.77 0.35 8.53
C ILE A 191 -8.03 -0.85 7.95
N LEU A 192 -8.42 -2.07 8.28
CA LEU A 192 -7.80 -3.31 7.80
C LEU A 192 -8.06 -3.59 6.32
N MET A 193 -9.11 -3.01 5.74
CA MET A 193 -9.34 -3.01 4.28
C MET A 193 -8.53 -1.91 3.59
N HIS A 194 -8.63 -0.67 4.09
CA HIS A 194 -7.94 0.48 3.51
C HIS A 194 -7.69 1.59 4.54
N HIS A 195 -6.42 1.87 4.81
CA HIS A 195 -6.00 2.73 5.91
C HIS A 195 -6.45 4.17 5.73
N SER A 196 -6.43 4.71 4.51
CA SER A 196 -6.89 6.09 4.25
C SER A 196 -8.41 6.22 4.44
N SER A 197 -9.18 5.19 4.08
CA SER A 197 -10.62 5.14 4.31
C SER A 197 -10.93 5.02 5.81
N GLY A 198 -10.15 4.20 6.53
CA GLY A 198 -10.25 4.08 7.98
C GLY A 198 -9.89 5.37 8.71
N LEU A 199 -8.84 6.06 8.29
CA LEU A 199 -8.46 7.37 8.83
C LEU A 199 -9.56 8.41 8.58
N ALA A 200 -10.11 8.45 7.36
CA ALA A 200 -11.24 9.32 7.04
C ALA A 200 -12.44 9.02 7.96
N ALA A 201 -12.73 7.74 8.23
CA ALA A 201 -13.81 7.34 9.13
C ALA A 201 -13.59 7.84 10.56
N ILE A 202 -12.36 7.68 11.07
CA ILE A 202 -11.98 8.22 12.39
C ILE A 202 -12.13 9.74 12.41
N THR A 203 -11.65 10.45 11.38
CA THR A 203 -11.77 11.90 11.31
C THR A 203 -13.22 12.36 11.33
N VAL A 204 -14.12 11.62 10.68
CA VAL A 204 -15.56 11.89 10.71
C VAL A 204 -16.14 11.72 12.11
N CYS A 205 -15.80 10.63 12.80
CA CYS A 205 -16.26 10.42 14.17
C CYS A 205 -15.75 11.53 15.10
N LEU A 206 -14.48 11.92 14.99
CA LEU A 206 -13.88 13.00 15.77
C LEU A 206 -14.52 14.36 15.46
N ALA A 207 -14.71 14.69 14.17
CA ALA A 207 -15.34 15.93 13.75
C ALA A 207 -16.80 16.01 14.23
N TYR A 208 -17.54 14.90 14.16
CA TYR A 208 -18.91 14.84 14.67
C TYR A 208 -18.96 15.07 16.19
N VAL A 209 -18.08 14.43 16.96
CA VAL A 209 -17.92 14.64 18.41
C VAL A 209 -17.58 16.10 18.70
N ALA A 210 -16.60 16.67 18.01
CA ALA A 210 -16.17 18.05 18.21
C ALA A 210 -17.26 19.08 17.91
N LEU A 211 -18.00 18.91 16.81
CA LEU A 211 -19.11 19.79 16.44
C LEU A 211 -20.27 19.71 17.43
N ARG A 212 -20.52 18.54 18.01
CA ARG A 212 -21.52 18.35 19.06
C ARG A 212 -21.14 19.04 20.34
N ILE A 213 -19.90 18.84 20.80
CA ILE A 213 -19.35 19.56 21.94
C ILE A 213 -19.42 21.07 21.70
N SER A 214 -18.90 21.57 20.57
CA SER A 214 -18.89 23.00 20.24
C SER A 214 -20.30 23.61 20.23
N ARG A 215 -21.28 22.90 19.68
CA ARG A 215 -22.68 23.35 19.71
C ARG A 215 -23.20 23.44 21.14
N SER A 216 -23.04 22.38 21.93
CA SER A 216 -23.55 22.33 23.30
C SER A 216 -22.92 23.43 24.16
N TRP A 217 -21.62 23.65 24.01
CA TRP A 217 -20.91 24.78 24.62
C TRP A 217 -21.45 26.14 24.17
N THR A 218 -21.72 26.31 22.88
CA THR A 218 -22.26 27.57 22.36
C THR A 218 -23.65 27.85 22.93
N LEU A 219 -24.54 26.85 22.95
CA LEU A 219 -25.90 27.00 23.47
C LEU A 219 -25.93 27.30 24.96
N TRP A 220 -25.03 26.70 25.73
CA TRP A 220 -24.82 27.04 27.14
C TRP A 220 -24.29 28.47 27.31
N ALA A 221 -23.27 28.85 26.55
CA ALA A 221 -22.66 30.18 26.64
C ALA A 221 -23.62 31.32 26.31
N VAL A 222 -24.60 31.10 25.41
CA VAL A 222 -25.64 32.09 25.09
C VAL A 222 -26.91 31.97 25.95
N GLY A 223 -26.87 31.17 27.02
CA GLY A 223 -28.01 31.00 27.94
C GLY A 223 -29.24 30.33 27.34
N LYS A 224 -29.10 29.63 26.19
CA LYS A 224 -30.22 28.96 25.50
C LYS A 224 -30.47 27.53 25.99
N GLU A 225 -29.49 26.91 26.64
CA GLU A 225 -29.59 25.58 27.22
C GLU A 225 -28.94 25.57 28.61
N GLU A 226 -29.63 25.00 29.59
CA GLU A 226 -29.05 24.79 30.91
C GLU A 226 -28.00 23.67 30.84
N LEU A 227 -26.92 23.77 31.64
CA LEU A 227 -25.85 22.77 31.72
C LEU A 227 -26.36 21.31 31.91
N PRO A 228 -27.44 21.04 32.69
CA PRO A 228 -28.02 19.69 32.81
C PRO A 228 -28.50 19.07 31.50
N SER A 229 -28.85 19.88 30.50
CA SER A 229 -29.29 19.38 29.19
C SER A 229 -28.14 18.86 28.30
N ILE A 230 -26.89 19.19 28.65
CA ILE A 230 -25.66 18.79 27.93
C ILE A 230 -25.08 17.49 28.48
N LEU A 231 -25.22 17.25 29.79
CA LEU A 231 -24.73 16.05 30.48
C LEU A 231 -25.16 14.72 29.84
N PRO A 232 -26.39 14.54 29.30
CA PRO A 232 -26.81 13.30 28.66
C PRO A 232 -26.03 12.94 27.38
N GLU A 233 -25.37 13.91 26.74
CA GLU A 233 -24.55 13.66 25.55
C GLU A 233 -23.14 13.18 25.89
N VAL A 234 -22.62 13.51 27.08
CA VAL A 234 -21.25 13.17 27.53
C VAL A 234 -20.95 11.68 27.39
N PRO A 235 -21.82 10.73 27.83
CA PRO A 235 -21.51 9.32 27.65
C PRO A 235 -21.49 8.93 26.17
N GLY A 236 -22.28 9.59 25.31
CA GLY A 236 -22.21 9.37 23.87
C GLY A 236 -20.85 9.74 23.28
N HIS A 237 -20.28 10.88 23.67
CA HIS A 237 -18.91 11.27 23.29
C HIS A 237 -17.87 10.25 23.77
N ALA A 238 -17.93 9.86 25.04
CA ALA A 238 -17.03 8.88 25.64
C ALA A 238 -17.07 7.53 24.90
N TRP A 239 -18.27 7.04 24.57
CA TRP A 239 -18.45 5.79 23.82
C TRP A 239 -17.91 5.85 22.40
N VAL A 240 -18.05 6.97 21.69
CA VAL A 240 -17.46 7.13 20.35
C VAL A 240 -15.93 7.18 20.44
N LEU A 241 -15.37 7.93 21.39
CA LEU A 241 -13.92 8.00 21.59
C LEU A 241 -13.35 6.63 22.01
N PHE A 242 -14.07 5.90 22.87
CA PHE A 242 -13.72 4.53 23.24
C PHE A 242 -13.76 3.59 22.03
N ALA A 243 -14.76 3.70 21.16
CA ALA A 243 -14.84 2.91 19.93
C ALA A 243 -13.65 3.20 18.98
N ILE A 244 -13.25 4.47 18.85
CA ILE A 244 -12.06 4.85 18.08
C ILE A 244 -10.81 4.22 18.70
N LEU A 245 -10.61 4.37 20.01
CA LEU A 245 -9.45 3.79 20.70
C LEU A 245 -9.40 2.27 20.53
N LEU A 246 -10.52 1.59 20.76
CA LEU A 246 -10.65 0.15 20.60
C LEU A 246 -10.32 -0.27 19.16
N SER A 247 -10.78 0.50 18.18
CA SER A 247 -10.50 0.20 16.78
C SER A 247 -9.02 0.29 16.43
N VAL A 248 -8.32 1.31 16.94
CA VAL A 248 -6.87 1.50 16.76
C VAL A 248 -6.07 0.39 17.46
N LEU A 249 -6.47 0.01 18.67
CA LEU A 249 -5.86 -1.10 19.41
C LEU A 249 -6.03 -2.42 18.65
N ALA A 250 -7.23 -2.71 18.14
CA ALA A 250 -7.52 -3.93 17.38
C ALA A 250 -6.71 -4.06 16.08
N VAL A 251 -6.29 -2.95 15.46
CA VAL A 251 -5.46 -2.94 14.24
C VAL A 251 -3.99 -2.64 14.50
N SER A 252 -3.60 -2.44 15.76
CA SER A 252 -2.24 -2.03 16.16
C SER A 252 -1.16 -3.02 15.74
N TRP A 253 -1.48 -4.32 15.68
CA TRP A 253 -0.57 -5.36 15.22
C TRP A 253 -0.07 -5.15 13.78
N TRP A 254 -0.89 -4.53 12.94
CA TRP A 254 -0.53 -4.14 11.58
C TRP A 254 -0.02 -2.70 11.53
N LEU A 255 -0.69 -1.78 12.25
CA LEU A 255 -0.39 -0.35 12.20
C LEU A 255 1.00 -0.04 12.77
N MET A 256 1.41 -0.70 13.86
CA MET A 256 2.69 -0.42 14.52
C MET A 256 3.88 -0.72 13.60
N PRO A 257 4.00 -1.90 12.97
CA PRO A 257 5.14 -2.11 12.09
C PRO A 257 4.97 -1.36 10.76
N ALA A 258 3.74 -1.10 10.27
CA ALA A 258 3.54 -0.17 9.17
C ALA A 258 4.20 1.20 9.43
N LEU A 259 4.06 1.73 10.65
CA LEU A 259 4.71 2.97 11.09
C LEU A 259 6.22 2.83 11.26
N GLU A 260 6.72 1.67 11.68
CA GLU A 260 8.17 1.38 11.78
C GLU A 260 8.83 1.37 10.39
N TYR A 261 8.24 0.66 9.44
CA TYR A 261 8.75 0.52 8.07
C TYR A 261 8.50 1.75 7.20
N ARG A 262 7.81 2.80 7.69
CA ARG A 262 7.52 4.03 6.95
C ARG A 262 8.77 4.68 6.34
N THR A 263 9.91 4.56 7.01
CA THR A 263 11.20 5.13 6.59
C THR A 263 11.71 4.58 5.26
N TYR A 264 11.30 3.36 4.90
CA TYR A 264 11.68 2.76 3.64
C TYR A 264 10.86 3.31 2.46
N SER A 265 9.60 3.72 2.68
CA SER A 265 8.73 4.20 1.60
C SER A 265 9.27 5.47 0.92
N TYR A 266 9.15 5.58 -0.42
CA TYR A 266 9.62 6.75 -1.19
C TYR A 266 8.68 7.97 -1.10
N THR A 267 8.20 8.29 0.09
CA THR A 267 7.35 9.46 0.31
C THR A 267 8.19 10.67 0.76
N THR A 268 9.44 10.79 0.31
CA THR A 268 10.36 11.91 0.63
C THR A 268 9.90 13.25 0.06
N LYS A 269 9.09 13.22 -0.99
CA LYS A 269 7.91 14.09 -1.11
C LYS A 269 6.74 13.11 -1.04
N PRO A 270 5.75 13.28 -0.16
CA PRO A 270 4.61 12.38 -0.16
C PRO A 270 4.06 12.41 -1.58
N LYS A 271 4.24 11.35 -2.36
CA LYS A 271 3.73 11.30 -3.75
C LYS A 271 2.22 11.14 -3.77
N TRP A 272 1.60 10.95 -2.60
CA TRP A 272 0.22 11.26 -2.28
C TRP A 272 -0.07 12.78 -2.50
N TRP A 273 0.92 13.66 -2.30
CA TRP A 273 0.94 15.02 -2.84
C TRP A 273 1.23 15.03 -4.34
N ILE A 274 0.50 14.21 -5.10
CA ILE A 274 0.08 14.70 -6.41
C ILE A 274 -0.61 16.01 -6.07
N SER A 275 0.00 17.13 -6.46
CA SER A 275 -0.71 18.41 -6.44
C SER A 275 -2.04 18.08 -7.07
N MET A 276 -3.12 18.17 -6.30
CA MET A 276 -4.41 18.06 -6.94
C MET A 276 -4.35 19.20 -7.96
N SER A 277 -4.55 18.89 -9.24
CA SER A 277 -5.14 19.92 -10.08
C SER A 277 -6.46 20.19 -9.36
N SER A 278 -6.53 21.35 -8.70
CA SER A 278 -7.76 21.86 -8.15
C SER A 278 -8.86 21.61 -9.18
N VAL A 279 -10.09 21.38 -8.71
CA VAL A 279 -11.25 21.66 -9.56
C VAL A 279 -11.02 23.09 -10.07
N HIS A 280 -10.48 23.24 -11.29
CA HIS A 280 -10.06 24.54 -11.80
C HIS A 280 -11.31 25.36 -12.12
N ASP A 281 -12.37 24.64 -12.49
CA ASP A 281 -13.71 25.13 -12.71
C ASP A 281 -14.68 24.26 -11.89
N PRO A 282 -15.54 24.85 -11.02
CA PRO A 282 -16.61 24.13 -10.33
C PRO A 282 -17.45 23.22 -11.24
N TRP A 283 -17.53 23.52 -12.54
CA TRP A 283 -18.21 22.69 -13.53
C TRP A 283 -17.57 21.31 -13.74
N GLU A 284 -16.27 21.13 -13.46
CA GLU A 284 -15.62 19.81 -13.48
C GLU A 284 -16.20 18.85 -12.42
N PHE A 285 -16.91 19.37 -11.41
CA PHE A 285 -17.65 18.57 -10.44
C PHE A 285 -18.96 18.00 -11.02
N PHE A 286 -19.45 18.60 -12.11
CA PHE A 286 -20.71 18.30 -12.76
C PHE A 286 -20.55 17.71 -14.17
N VAL A 287 -19.35 17.74 -14.74
CA VAL A 287 -19.08 17.20 -16.08
C VAL A 287 -18.04 16.09 -16.05
N PRO A 288 -18.34 14.93 -16.66
CA PRO A 288 -17.35 13.90 -16.89
C PRO A 288 -16.38 14.29 -18.02
N ASP A 289 -15.32 15.07 -17.74
CA ASP A 289 -14.20 15.26 -18.69
C ASP A 289 -12.97 14.42 -18.29
N TYR A 290 -13.03 13.15 -18.66
CA TYR A 290 -12.03 12.13 -18.35
C TYR A 290 -10.60 12.47 -18.83
N TRP A 291 -10.46 13.24 -19.93
CA TRP A 291 -9.14 13.44 -20.55
C TRP A 291 -8.32 14.54 -19.89
N LYS A 292 -8.99 15.53 -19.29
CA LYS A 292 -8.32 16.64 -18.59
C LYS A 292 -8.14 16.36 -17.10
N THR A 293 -9.10 15.71 -16.47
CA THR A 293 -9.04 15.44 -15.02
C THR A 293 -8.67 13.98 -14.81
N ARG A 294 -7.40 13.70 -14.50
CA ARG A 294 -6.90 12.34 -14.16
C ARG A 294 -7.56 11.71 -12.92
N TYR A 295 -8.58 12.34 -12.33
CA TYR A 295 -9.22 11.93 -11.08
C TYR A 295 -10.71 12.24 -11.09
N ALA A 296 -11.46 11.32 -10.48
CA ALA A 296 -12.89 11.38 -10.15
C ALA A 296 -13.32 12.68 -9.46
N LYS A 297 -13.73 13.69 -10.24
CA LYS A 297 -14.32 14.92 -9.71
C LYS A 297 -15.85 14.93 -9.73
N TYR A 298 -16.46 14.06 -10.54
CA TYR A 298 -17.91 13.99 -10.69
C TYR A 298 -18.54 13.16 -9.56
N VAL A 299 -19.35 13.81 -8.72
CA VAL A 299 -20.13 13.13 -7.65
C VAL A 299 -21.55 12.77 -8.13
N GLY A 300 -21.94 13.18 -9.34
CA GLY A 300 -23.33 13.17 -9.77
C GLY A 300 -24.01 14.46 -9.33
N ALA A 301 -24.30 15.36 -10.28
CA ALA A 301 -24.96 16.65 -9.97
C ALA A 301 -26.27 16.44 -9.20
N ILE A 302 -26.98 15.38 -9.58
CA ILE A 302 -28.30 15.05 -9.09
C ILE A 302 -28.20 14.47 -7.68
N GLN A 303 -27.32 13.50 -7.48
CA GLN A 303 -27.04 12.89 -6.18
C GLN A 303 -26.56 13.94 -5.17
N PHE A 304 -25.73 14.88 -5.64
CA PHE A 304 -25.31 16.03 -4.85
C PHE A 304 -26.48 16.90 -4.41
N LEU A 305 -27.32 17.35 -5.34
CA LEU A 305 -28.46 18.22 -5.05
C LEU A 305 -29.49 17.53 -4.15
N LEU A 306 -29.85 16.28 -4.45
CA LEU A 306 -30.80 15.49 -3.65
C LEU A 306 -30.23 15.20 -2.26
N GLY A 307 -28.95 14.87 -2.15
CA GLY A 307 -28.29 14.62 -0.87
C GLY A 307 -28.28 15.85 0.03
N TRP A 308 -27.99 17.03 -0.54
CA TRP A 308 -28.06 18.30 0.20
C TRP A 308 -29.49 18.66 0.61
N ALA A 309 -30.46 18.52 -0.28
CA ALA A 309 -31.87 18.73 0.05
C ALA A 309 -32.30 17.81 1.20
N GLY A 310 -31.94 16.52 1.12
CA GLY A 310 -32.22 15.52 2.16
C GLY A 310 -31.55 15.85 3.49
N LEU A 311 -30.29 16.30 3.46
CA LEU A 311 -29.53 16.70 4.62
C LEU A 311 -30.12 17.94 5.30
N ILE A 312 -30.54 18.94 4.53
CA ILE A 312 -31.25 20.13 5.04
C ILE A 312 -32.58 19.72 5.68
N LEU A 313 -33.38 18.89 5.01
CA LEU A 313 -34.65 18.41 5.54
C LEU A 313 -34.47 17.61 6.83
N ALA A 314 -33.46 16.75 6.89
CA ALA A 314 -33.12 16.01 8.10
C ALA A 314 -32.66 16.95 9.23
N ALA A 315 -31.76 17.90 8.93
CA ALA A 315 -31.26 18.88 9.90
C ALA A 315 -32.38 19.79 10.44
N ARG A 316 -33.37 20.17 9.62
CA ARG A 316 -34.56 20.90 10.08
C ARG A 316 -35.38 20.09 11.08
N ARG A 317 -35.56 18.78 10.83
CA ARG A 317 -36.33 17.89 11.73
C ARG A 317 -35.58 17.55 13.02
N ARG A 318 -34.26 17.32 12.94
CA ARG A 318 -33.42 16.91 14.09
C ARG A 318 -32.07 17.61 14.04
N PRO A 319 -32.02 18.92 14.36
CA PRO A 319 -30.79 19.71 14.20
C PRO A 319 -29.66 19.18 15.09
N ARG A 320 -29.96 18.67 16.30
CA ARG A 320 -28.94 18.10 17.21
C ARG A 320 -28.19 16.91 16.61
N THR A 321 -28.84 16.15 15.73
CA THR A 321 -28.25 14.95 15.12
C THR A 321 -27.62 15.23 13.77
N PHE A 322 -28.27 16.03 12.91
CA PHE A 322 -27.88 16.10 11.50
C PHE A 322 -27.16 17.39 11.08
N LEU A 323 -27.22 18.46 11.88
CA LEU A 323 -26.44 19.67 11.60
C LEU A 323 -24.92 19.40 11.55
N PRO A 324 -24.32 18.56 12.43
CA PRO A 324 -22.91 18.20 12.30
C PRO A 324 -22.57 17.58 10.95
N PHE A 325 -23.43 16.70 10.41
CA PHE A 325 -23.23 16.10 9.09
C PHE A 325 -23.30 17.16 7.96
N ALA A 326 -24.19 18.14 8.07
CA ALA A 326 -24.27 19.27 7.13
C ALA A 326 -22.99 20.10 7.13
N ILE A 327 -22.49 20.46 8.32
CA ILE A 327 -21.26 21.25 8.45
C ILE A 327 -20.06 20.45 7.93
N MET A 328 -19.90 19.18 8.33
CA MET A 328 -18.80 18.34 7.85
C MET A 328 -18.82 18.18 6.33
N THR A 329 -20.00 17.96 5.74
CA THR A 329 -20.15 17.81 4.29
C THR A 329 -19.86 19.11 3.55
N GLY A 330 -20.34 20.25 4.07
CA GLY A 330 -20.03 21.57 3.54
C GLY A 330 -18.53 21.86 3.57
N VAL A 331 -17.87 21.63 4.71
CA VAL A 331 -16.42 21.81 4.86
C VAL A 331 -15.66 20.86 3.92
N ALA A 332 -16.02 19.58 3.87
CA ALA A 332 -15.43 18.61 2.96
C ALA A 332 -15.47 19.06 1.49
N LEU A 333 -16.61 19.61 1.06
CA LEU A 333 -16.79 20.14 -0.29
C LEU A 333 -15.97 21.41 -0.51
N LEU A 334 -16.01 22.37 0.41
CA LEU A 334 -15.20 23.59 0.35
C LEU A 334 -13.70 23.28 0.24
N LEU A 335 -13.23 22.30 1.00
CA LEU A 335 -11.85 21.82 0.94
C LEU A 335 -11.54 21.13 -0.40
N SER A 336 -12.52 20.42 -0.98
CA SER A 336 -12.39 19.76 -2.28
C SER A 336 -12.38 20.75 -3.46
N PHE A 337 -13.05 21.90 -3.35
CA PHE A 337 -13.00 22.98 -4.34
C PHE A 337 -11.67 23.74 -4.39
N GLY A 338 -10.74 23.46 -3.45
CA GLY A 338 -9.41 24.06 -3.46
C GLY A 338 -9.38 25.58 -3.20
N LEU A 339 -10.50 26.18 -2.80
CA LEU A 339 -10.68 27.64 -2.78
C LEU A 339 -9.79 28.37 -1.76
N VAL A 340 -9.33 27.73 -0.68
CA VAL A 340 -8.53 28.43 0.36
C VAL A 340 -7.42 27.58 1.02
N LEU A 341 -7.55 26.25 1.13
CA LEU A 341 -6.71 25.45 2.05
C LEU A 341 -5.92 24.29 1.44
N GLN A 342 -5.92 24.12 0.12
CA GLN A 342 -5.29 22.97 -0.52
C GLN A 342 -3.78 22.87 -0.21
N LYS A 343 -3.00 23.94 -0.43
CA LYS A 343 -1.54 23.92 -0.19
C LYS A 343 -1.18 23.70 1.30
N PRO A 344 -1.82 24.36 2.28
CA PRO A 344 -1.63 24.05 3.69
C PRO A 344 -1.94 22.59 4.06
N MET A 345 -3.06 22.04 3.56
CA MET A 345 -3.46 20.66 3.83
C MET A 345 -2.52 19.63 3.19
N GLU A 346 -2.09 19.90 1.96
CA GLU A 346 -1.05 19.11 1.30
C GLU A 346 0.21 19.11 2.17
N ARG A 347 0.70 20.26 2.66
CA ARG A 347 1.91 20.31 3.52
C ARG A 347 1.84 19.44 4.78
N ILE A 348 0.66 19.21 5.35
CA ILE A 348 0.48 18.34 6.52
C ILE A 348 0.11 16.90 6.17
N GLY A 349 0.12 16.52 4.90
CA GLY A 349 -0.14 15.13 4.49
C GLY A 349 -1.62 14.78 4.33
N PHE A 350 -2.51 15.76 4.28
CA PHE A 350 -3.95 15.54 4.23
C PHE A 350 -4.48 15.66 2.81
N GLU A 351 -5.17 14.63 2.31
CA GLU A 351 -5.71 14.58 0.94
C GLU A 351 -7.24 14.82 0.96
N PRO A 352 -7.73 15.97 0.48
CA PRO A 352 -9.16 16.30 0.50
C PRO A 352 -10.04 15.33 -0.31
N LYS A 353 -9.50 14.64 -1.33
CA LYS A 353 -10.27 13.67 -2.13
C LYS A 353 -10.91 12.54 -1.30
N TRP A 354 -10.33 12.17 -0.15
CA TRP A 354 -10.94 11.18 0.73
C TRP A 354 -12.19 11.71 1.42
N PHE A 355 -12.27 13.03 1.64
CA PHE A 355 -13.49 13.69 2.10
C PHE A 355 -14.55 13.74 1.01
N LEU A 356 -14.15 13.75 -0.27
CA LEU A 356 -15.12 13.66 -1.35
C LEU A 356 -15.86 12.31 -1.35
N MET A 357 -15.14 11.20 -1.13
CA MET A 357 -15.76 9.88 -0.97
C MET A 357 -16.69 9.85 0.23
N PHE A 358 -16.31 10.51 1.32
CA PHE A 358 -17.17 10.67 2.49
C PHE A 358 -18.45 11.44 2.18
N SER A 359 -18.30 12.60 1.54
CA SER A 359 -19.42 13.43 1.12
C SER A 359 -20.36 12.65 0.23
N ALA A 360 -19.86 11.81 -0.69
CA ALA A 360 -20.70 10.96 -1.53
C ALA A 360 -21.53 9.97 -0.69
N VAL A 361 -20.92 9.27 0.27
CA VAL A 361 -21.61 8.35 1.19
C VAL A 361 -22.69 9.07 1.98
N ILE A 362 -22.37 10.23 2.59
CA ILE A 362 -23.33 11.03 3.33
C ILE A 362 -24.47 11.45 2.40
N LEU A 363 -24.16 12.15 1.31
CA LEU A 363 -25.15 12.74 0.42
C LEU A 363 -26.11 11.67 -0.09
N CYS A 364 -25.60 10.51 -0.54
CA CYS A 364 -26.43 9.39 -0.94
C CYS A 364 -27.31 8.87 0.21
N THR A 365 -26.76 8.72 1.41
CA THR A 365 -27.52 8.31 2.60
C THR A 365 -28.67 9.28 2.90
N PHE A 366 -28.43 10.59 2.73
CA PHE A 366 -29.43 11.61 3.01
C PHE A 366 -30.51 11.77 1.95
N VAL A 367 -30.33 11.25 0.73
CA VAL A 367 -31.41 11.15 -0.28
C VAL A 367 -32.65 10.46 0.31
N ALA A 368 -32.47 9.53 1.24
CA ALA A 368 -33.56 8.87 1.95
C ALA A 368 -34.56 9.85 2.58
N PHE A 369 -34.07 10.95 3.14
CA PHE A 369 -34.93 11.95 3.80
C PHE A 369 -35.69 12.82 2.80
N VAL A 370 -35.23 12.95 1.56
CA VAL A 370 -36.03 13.57 0.50
C VAL A 370 -37.29 12.75 0.26
N VAL A 371 -37.13 11.44 0.06
CA VAL A 371 -38.24 10.51 -0.19
C VAL A 371 -39.23 10.47 0.99
N ASP A 372 -38.75 10.57 2.22
CA ASP A 372 -39.57 10.55 3.43
C ASP A 372 -40.36 11.85 3.69
N ASN A 373 -40.06 12.93 2.97
CA ASN A 373 -40.73 14.23 3.12
C ASN A 373 -41.83 14.48 2.08
N PHE A 374 -41.95 13.65 1.03
CA PHE A 374 -42.97 13.84 -0.01
C PHE A 374 -44.30 13.13 0.32
N ARG A 375 -45.42 13.84 0.10
CA ARG A 375 -46.79 13.28 0.23
C ARG A 375 -47.04 12.20 -0.84
N PHE A 376 -47.90 11.22 -0.51
CA PHE A 376 -48.10 9.96 -1.24
C PHE A 376 -48.32 10.11 -2.77
N LEU A 377 -49.24 10.99 -3.21
CA LEU A 377 -49.53 11.21 -4.65
C LEU A 377 -48.35 11.81 -5.43
N ARG A 378 -47.53 12.66 -4.80
CA ARG A 378 -46.32 13.22 -5.43
C ARG A 378 -45.12 12.27 -5.32
N ARG A 379 -45.20 11.25 -4.47
CA ARG A 379 -44.10 10.32 -4.20
C ARG A 379 -43.74 9.48 -5.42
N HIS A 380 -44.71 9.05 -6.21
CA HIS A 380 -44.47 8.17 -7.36
C HIS A 380 -43.74 8.92 -8.47
N THR A 381 -44.19 10.12 -8.82
CA THR A 381 -43.52 10.98 -9.80
C THR A 381 -42.09 11.34 -9.37
N VAL A 382 -41.90 11.71 -8.09
CA VAL A 382 -40.57 12.01 -7.56
C VAL A 382 -39.68 10.77 -7.59
N LEU A 383 -40.19 9.59 -7.24
CA LEU A 383 -39.43 8.33 -7.32
C LEU A 383 -39.03 8.01 -8.76
N ILE A 384 -39.95 8.11 -9.72
CA ILE A 384 -39.65 7.88 -11.14
C ILE A 384 -38.56 8.83 -11.61
N MET A 385 -38.65 10.11 -11.25
CA MET A 385 -37.64 11.12 -11.60
C MET A 385 -36.28 10.77 -10.99
N ILE A 386 -36.23 10.50 -9.68
CA ILE A 386 -35.00 10.12 -8.97
C ILE A 386 -34.38 8.85 -9.58
N CYS A 387 -35.18 7.81 -9.82
CA CYS A 387 -34.71 6.56 -10.42
C CYS A 387 -34.20 6.76 -11.85
N SER A 388 -34.92 7.53 -12.68
CA SER A 388 -34.50 7.83 -14.05
C SER A 388 -33.16 8.57 -14.07
N MET A 389 -33.00 9.53 -13.17
CA MET A 389 -31.76 10.27 -13.01
C MET A 389 -30.60 9.37 -12.55
N MET A 390 -30.85 8.46 -11.61
CA MET A 390 -29.83 7.47 -11.18
C MET A 390 -29.42 6.52 -12.30
N VAL A 391 -30.36 6.12 -13.16
CA VAL A 391 -30.06 5.30 -14.34
C VAL A 391 -29.17 6.08 -15.32
N VAL A 392 -29.44 7.38 -15.53
CA VAL A 392 -28.59 8.23 -16.37
C VAL A 392 -27.18 8.37 -15.79
N ASP A 393 -27.05 8.66 -14.49
CA ASP A 393 -25.74 8.76 -13.81
C ASP A 393 -24.98 7.42 -13.88
N ALA A 394 -25.66 6.29 -13.68
CA ALA A 394 -25.07 4.96 -13.81
C ALA A 394 -24.64 4.66 -15.25
N ALA A 395 -25.46 4.98 -16.25
CA ALA A 395 -25.14 4.76 -17.66
C ALA A 395 -23.93 5.60 -18.10
N ILE A 396 -23.86 6.86 -17.66
CA ILE A 396 -22.69 7.72 -17.84
C ILE A 396 -21.48 7.08 -17.16
N GLY A 397 -21.61 6.68 -15.89
CA GLY A 397 -20.56 5.98 -15.13
C GLY A 397 -20.04 4.76 -15.84
N LEU A 398 -20.92 3.85 -16.24
CA LEU A 398 -20.53 2.63 -16.94
C LEU A 398 -19.88 2.93 -18.30
N LYS A 399 -20.39 3.89 -19.08
CA LYS A 399 -19.81 4.29 -20.36
C LYS A 399 -18.36 4.80 -20.22
N TYR A 400 -18.07 5.55 -19.16
CA TYR A 400 -16.74 6.14 -18.96
C TYR A 400 -15.80 5.23 -18.16
N ALA A 401 -16.34 4.50 -17.19
CA ALA A 401 -15.55 3.67 -16.29
C ALA A 401 -15.21 2.31 -16.88
N TYR A 402 -16.08 1.79 -17.75
CA TYR A 402 -15.88 0.51 -18.39
C TYR A 402 -15.01 0.67 -19.65
N ARG A 403 -13.72 0.87 -19.43
CA ARG A 403 -12.71 0.82 -20.50
C ARG A 403 -11.77 -0.35 -20.24
N PRO A 404 -11.91 -1.46 -20.97
CA PRO A 404 -10.97 -2.57 -20.84
C PRO A 404 -9.55 -2.09 -21.06
N VAL A 405 -8.66 -2.44 -20.12
CA VAL A 405 -7.22 -2.29 -20.34
C VAL A 405 -6.83 -3.40 -21.30
N HIS A 406 -6.87 -3.13 -22.60
CA HIS A 406 -6.42 -4.09 -23.59
C HIS A 406 -4.90 -4.24 -23.51
N TYR A 407 -4.46 -5.42 -23.06
CA TYR A 407 -3.13 -5.90 -23.39
C TYR A 407 -3.05 -6.07 -24.89
N THR A 408 -1.94 -5.64 -25.47
CA THR A 408 -1.60 -6.17 -26.78
C THR A 408 -1.34 -7.65 -26.65
N VAL A 409 -1.73 -8.39 -27.68
CA VAL A 409 -1.29 -9.77 -27.88
C VAL A 409 0.23 -9.86 -27.68
N SER A 410 1.00 -8.92 -28.24
CA SER A 410 2.46 -8.85 -28.09
C SER A 410 2.95 -8.74 -26.64
N GLU A 411 2.28 -7.97 -25.78
CA GLU A 411 2.62 -7.82 -24.36
C GLU A 411 2.38 -9.13 -23.59
N LEU A 412 1.19 -9.70 -23.76
CA LEU A 412 0.83 -10.94 -23.08
C LEU A 412 1.72 -12.10 -23.56
N SER A 413 1.96 -12.20 -24.87
CA SER A 413 2.87 -13.22 -25.44
C SER A 413 4.28 -13.12 -24.86
N ALA A 414 4.83 -11.91 -24.69
CA ALA A 414 6.15 -11.75 -24.06
C ALA A 414 6.18 -12.24 -22.60
N LEU A 415 5.13 -11.99 -21.83
CA LEU A 415 5.03 -12.43 -20.44
C LEU A 415 4.83 -13.95 -20.31
N LEU A 416 3.96 -14.53 -21.16
CA LEU A 416 3.75 -15.97 -21.20
C LEU A 416 5.02 -16.70 -21.64
N TRP A 417 5.70 -16.19 -22.66
CA TRP A 417 7.00 -16.73 -23.06
C TRP A 417 8.00 -16.70 -21.89
N MET A 418 8.08 -15.61 -21.15
CA MET A 418 8.95 -15.57 -19.97
C MET A 418 8.55 -16.55 -18.88
N ARG A 419 7.26 -16.75 -18.61
CA ARG A 419 6.80 -17.75 -17.62
C ARG A 419 7.41 -19.13 -17.88
N GLU A 420 7.60 -19.48 -19.16
CA GLU A 420 8.19 -20.74 -19.60
C GLU A 420 9.74 -20.75 -19.55
N HIS A 421 10.38 -19.57 -19.56
CA HIS A 421 11.84 -19.41 -19.73
C HIS A 421 12.54 -18.78 -18.50
N THR A 422 11.79 -18.34 -17.49
CA THR A 422 12.32 -17.83 -16.22
C THR A 422 12.35 -18.92 -15.16
N GLY A 423 13.50 -19.13 -14.54
CA GLY A 423 13.63 -19.86 -13.30
C GLY A 423 13.17 -19.04 -12.09
N PRO A 424 13.04 -19.68 -10.91
CA PRO A 424 12.56 -19.03 -9.68
C PRO A 424 13.46 -17.88 -9.18
N TRP A 425 14.71 -17.82 -9.66
CA TRP A 425 15.70 -16.83 -9.25
C TRP A 425 15.94 -15.73 -10.29
N ASP A 426 15.36 -15.88 -11.48
CA ASP A 426 15.56 -14.92 -12.56
C ASP A 426 14.74 -13.67 -12.31
N ARG A 427 15.37 -12.49 -12.36
CA ARG A 427 14.63 -11.24 -12.26
C ARG A 427 14.27 -10.68 -13.61
N VAL A 428 13.09 -10.08 -13.68
CA VAL A 428 12.56 -9.42 -14.86
C VAL A 428 12.51 -7.91 -14.65
N ALA A 429 12.79 -7.16 -15.71
CA ALA A 429 12.60 -5.71 -15.76
C ALA A 429 11.70 -5.34 -16.95
N THR A 430 10.60 -4.64 -16.69
CA THR A 430 9.66 -4.16 -17.71
C THR A 430 9.69 -2.64 -17.86
N VAL A 431 10.00 -2.15 -19.06
CA VAL A 431 10.16 -0.71 -19.33
C VAL A 431 9.30 -0.28 -20.51
N GLY A 432 8.57 0.82 -20.31
CA GLY A 432 7.60 1.31 -21.31
C GLY A 432 6.18 0.79 -21.09
N TYR A 433 5.99 -0.18 -20.19
CA TYR A 433 4.72 -0.84 -19.93
C TYR A 433 4.00 -0.34 -18.68
N ARG A 434 3.29 0.79 -18.79
CA ARG A 434 2.43 1.20 -17.66
C ARG A 434 1.29 0.22 -17.38
N ALA A 435 0.88 -0.58 -18.37
CA ALA A 435 -0.23 -1.55 -18.27
C ALA A 435 0.15 -2.86 -17.54
N LEU A 436 1.45 -3.13 -17.36
CA LEU A 436 1.93 -4.37 -16.75
C LEU A 436 2.55 -4.21 -15.38
N TRP A 437 2.91 -2.97 -15.00
CA TRP A 437 3.53 -2.70 -13.70
C TRP A 437 2.75 -3.36 -12.58
N GLY A 438 3.46 -4.14 -11.78
CA GLY A 438 2.94 -4.84 -10.63
C GLY A 438 2.52 -6.27 -10.91
N MET A 439 2.05 -6.60 -12.13
CA MET A 439 1.54 -7.95 -12.46
C MET A 439 2.58 -8.91 -13.00
N GLU A 440 3.80 -8.45 -13.25
CA GLU A 440 4.86 -9.30 -13.76
C GLU A 440 5.02 -10.57 -12.91
N PRO A 441 5.13 -10.50 -11.56
CA PRO A 441 5.29 -11.72 -10.76
C PRO A 441 4.11 -12.67 -10.83
N TYR A 442 2.88 -12.13 -10.90
CA TYR A 442 1.69 -12.96 -11.03
C TYR A 442 1.69 -13.77 -12.34
N ILE A 443 2.04 -13.12 -13.46
CA ILE A 443 1.96 -13.75 -14.78
C ILE A 443 3.17 -14.68 -15.01
N THR A 444 4.37 -14.24 -14.62
CA THR A 444 5.62 -14.94 -14.94
C THR A 444 6.04 -15.91 -13.86
N GLY A 445 5.57 -15.73 -12.62
CA GLY A 445 6.08 -16.41 -11.43
C GLY A 445 7.45 -15.89 -10.95
N ALA A 446 8.06 -14.96 -11.67
CA ALA A 446 9.43 -14.49 -11.46
C ALA A 446 9.46 -13.14 -10.71
N PRO A 447 10.49 -12.89 -9.88
CA PRO A 447 10.69 -11.58 -9.26
C PRO A 447 10.87 -10.45 -10.29
N SER A 448 10.33 -9.28 -9.99
CA SER A 448 10.45 -8.08 -10.82
C SER A 448 11.24 -6.98 -10.11
N VAL A 449 12.10 -6.29 -10.86
CA VAL A 449 12.82 -5.11 -10.38
C VAL A 449 11.89 -3.91 -10.20
N PHE A 450 10.85 -3.85 -11.01
CA PHE A 450 9.80 -2.84 -10.87
C PHE A 450 8.58 -3.43 -10.15
N GLY A 451 7.71 -2.56 -9.67
CA GLY A 451 6.49 -2.93 -8.99
C GLY A 451 5.50 -1.77 -9.04
N TRP A 452 4.33 -1.98 -8.45
CA TRP A 452 3.20 -1.06 -8.57
C TRP A 452 3.38 0.28 -7.86
N TYR A 453 3.91 0.26 -6.64
CA TYR A 453 4.04 1.42 -5.78
C TYR A 453 5.33 1.28 -4.98
N ARG A 454 6.22 2.28 -4.93
CA ARG A 454 7.58 2.18 -4.33
C ARG A 454 7.53 1.97 -2.80
N GLU A 455 6.99 0.82 -2.41
CA GLU A 455 6.54 0.35 -1.10
C GLU A 455 7.71 -0.11 -0.25
N GLY A 456 8.75 0.72 -0.13
CA GLY A 456 9.74 0.50 0.91
C GLY A 456 10.88 -0.46 0.59
N THR A 457 11.34 -0.54 -0.64
CA THR A 457 12.61 -1.23 -0.92
C THR A 457 13.83 -0.49 -0.33
N PRO A 458 14.78 -1.16 0.34
CA PRO A 458 16.01 -0.53 0.84
C PRO A 458 16.93 -0.05 -0.29
N ILE A 459 16.93 -0.77 -1.42
CA ILE A 459 17.74 -0.45 -2.61
C ILE A 459 17.03 0.49 -3.60
N ARG A 460 15.97 1.15 -3.13
CA ARG A 460 15.16 2.11 -3.87
C ARG A 460 15.94 3.04 -4.78
N ASP A 461 17.00 3.67 -4.28
CA ASP A 461 17.71 4.68 -5.05
C ASP A 461 18.39 4.05 -6.27
N VAL A 462 18.80 2.78 -6.19
CA VAL A 462 19.31 1.97 -7.31
C VAL A 462 18.20 1.68 -8.32
N VAL A 463 17.03 1.18 -7.87
CA VAL A 463 15.87 0.94 -8.75
C VAL A 463 15.40 2.22 -9.46
N VAL A 464 15.45 3.37 -8.77
CA VAL A 464 15.12 4.67 -9.36
C VAL A 464 16.15 5.11 -10.38
N GLN A 465 17.44 4.91 -10.11
CA GLN A 465 18.49 5.18 -11.08
C GLN A 465 18.35 4.29 -12.31
N TYR A 466 18.02 3.01 -12.13
CA TYR A 466 17.71 2.09 -13.22
C TYR A 466 16.54 2.60 -14.07
N GLN A 467 15.42 2.99 -13.45
CA GLN A 467 14.30 3.57 -14.19
C GLN A 467 14.67 4.88 -14.92
N ARG A 468 15.59 5.68 -14.36
CA ARG A 468 16.05 6.94 -14.95
C ARG A 468 17.00 6.73 -16.13
N SER A 469 17.89 5.74 -16.08
CA SER A 469 18.77 5.44 -17.22
C SER A 469 17.94 5.10 -18.47
N PHE A 470 16.83 4.38 -18.32
CA PHE A 470 15.88 4.16 -19.41
C PHE A 470 15.25 5.44 -19.97
N LYS A 471 14.82 6.36 -19.09
CA LYS A 471 14.20 7.63 -19.53
C LYS A 471 15.20 8.57 -20.20
N ARG A 472 16.45 8.54 -19.75
CA ARG A 472 17.56 9.33 -20.30
C ARG A 472 18.25 8.65 -21.48
N VAL A 473 17.86 7.42 -21.80
CA VAL A 473 18.45 6.62 -22.88
C VAL A 473 19.96 6.40 -22.65
N GLU A 474 20.32 5.99 -21.44
CA GLU A 474 21.69 5.67 -21.02
C GLU A 474 21.88 4.12 -21.02
N PRO A 475 22.10 3.45 -22.18
CA PRO A 475 22.08 1.98 -22.29
C PRO A 475 23.14 1.32 -21.39
N ASN A 476 24.41 1.71 -21.45
CA ASN A 476 25.49 1.11 -20.66
C ASN A 476 25.21 1.18 -19.15
N LYS A 477 24.67 2.31 -18.69
CA LYS A 477 24.29 2.47 -17.29
C LYS A 477 23.09 1.60 -16.93
N ALA A 478 22.10 1.48 -17.81
CA ALA A 478 20.99 0.56 -17.60
C ALA A 478 21.51 -0.88 -17.52
N LEU A 479 22.35 -1.32 -18.46
CA LEU A 479 22.90 -2.68 -18.48
C LEU A 479 23.65 -2.98 -17.18
N LYS A 480 24.55 -2.09 -16.77
CA LYS A 480 25.33 -2.22 -15.53
C LYS A 480 24.47 -2.26 -14.26
N ILE A 481 23.44 -1.40 -14.16
CA ILE A 481 22.53 -1.45 -13.01
C ILE A 481 21.66 -2.73 -13.06
N GLY A 482 21.25 -3.17 -14.25
CA GLY A 482 20.50 -4.40 -14.44
C GLY A 482 21.27 -5.62 -13.94
N ASP A 483 22.55 -5.71 -14.26
CA ASP A 483 23.47 -6.75 -13.79
C ASP A 483 23.58 -6.76 -12.26
N VAL A 484 23.82 -5.60 -11.64
CA VAL A 484 23.84 -5.45 -10.16
C VAL A 484 22.51 -5.88 -9.51
N LEU A 485 21.39 -5.72 -10.22
CA LEU A 485 20.08 -6.11 -9.71
C LEU A 485 19.73 -7.57 -10.03
N GLY A 486 20.60 -8.31 -10.73
CA GLY A 486 20.35 -9.68 -11.18
C GLY A 486 19.21 -9.78 -12.20
N VAL A 487 19.04 -8.76 -13.04
CA VAL A 487 18.05 -8.80 -14.13
C VAL A 487 18.54 -9.78 -15.18
N ARG A 488 17.79 -10.86 -15.39
CA ARG A 488 18.02 -11.78 -16.51
C ARG A 488 17.27 -11.35 -17.77
N PHE A 489 16.02 -10.91 -17.63
CA PHE A 489 15.21 -10.52 -18.80
C PHE A 489 14.76 -9.07 -18.72
N LEU A 490 14.95 -8.34 -19.82
CA LEU A 490 14.48 -6.97 -20.00
C LEU A 490 13.47 -6.91 -21.13
N ILE A 491 12.29 -6.38 -20.82
CA ILE A 491 11.21 -6.19 -21.78
C ILE A 491 11.04 -4.70 -22.06
N LEU A 492 11.18 -4.32 -23.32
CA LEU A 492 10.99 -2.94 -23.77
C LEU A 492 9.75 -2.81 -24.66
N SER A 493 8.96 -1.77 -24.42
CA SER A 493 7.82 -1.41 -25.29
C SER A 493 8.19 -0.28 -26.24
N SER A 494 8.13 -0.53 -27.54
CA SER A 494 8.34 0.52 -28.53
C SER A 494 7.20 1.55 -28.57
N ARG A 495 6.08 1.30 -27.85
CA ARG A 495 4.94 2.24 -27.71
C ARG A 495 5.27 3.52 -26.95
N LYS A 496 6.33 3.53 -26.14
CA LYS A 496 6.80 4.74 -25.46
C LYS A 496 8.03 5.30 -26.18
N PRO A 497 8.05 6.60 -26.53
CA PRO A 497 9.17 7.19 -27.28
C PRO A 497 10.55 6.93 -26.65
N TYR A 498 10.67 7.03 -25.33
CA TYR A 498 11.95 6.78 -24.65
C TYR A 498 12.38 5.30 -24.70
N ALA A 499 11.43 4.36 -24.67
CA ALA A 499 11.73 2.94 -24.74
C ALA A 499 12.05 2.50 -26.18
N LYS A 500 11.40 3.11 -27.19
CA LYS A 500 11.79 2.98 -28.60
C LYS A 500 13.24 3.45 -28.83
N ARG A 501 13.62 4.61 -28.28
CA ARG A 501 15.02 5.08 -28.36
C ARG A 501 15.98 4.15 -27.63
N MET A 502 15.60 3.63 -26.45
CA MET A 502 16.43 2.67 -25.74
C MET A 502 16.64 1.38 -26.54
N ILE A 503 15.62 0.86 -27.22
CA ILE A 503 15.74 -0.29 -28.12
C ILE A 503 16.84 -0.04 -29.17
N THR A 504 16.80 1.12 -29.84
CA THR A 504 17.80 1.51 -30.84
C THR A 504 19.20 1.59 -30.25
N GLU A 505 19.35 2.21 -29.08
CA GLU A 505 20.66 2.35 -28.44
C GLU A 505 21.22 1.02 -27.91
N LEU A 506 20.37 0.11 -27.42
CA LEU A 506 20.78 -1.24 -27.03
C LEU A 506 21.30 -2.03 -28.24
N GLU A 507 20.58 -1.97 -29.35
CA GLU A 507 20.99 -2.64 -30.59
C GLU A 507 22.29 -2.04 -31.15
N ARG A 508 22.48 -0.72 -31.02
CA ARG A 508 23.72 -0.03 -31.39
C ARG A 508 24.92 -0.48 -30.56
N VAL A 509 24.74 -0.75 -29.26
CA VAL A 509 25.81 -1.30 -28.39
C VAL A 509 25.91 -2.83 -28.47
N GLY A 510 25.32 -3.45 -29.49
CA GLY A 510 25.44 -4.88 -29.79
C GLY A 510 24.49 -5.80 -29.03
N VAL A 511 23.58 -5.24 -28.21
CA VAL A 511 22.60 -6.03 -27.45
C VAL A 511 21.39 -6.32 -28.33
N ARG A 512 21.26 -7.57 -28.78
CA ARG A 512 20.17 -8.02 -29.66
C ARG A 512 19.00 -8.61 -28.87
N PRO A 513 17.74 -8.38 -29.30
CA PRO A 513 16.59 -9.02 -28.69
C PRO A 513 16.61 -10.52 -29.00
N ILE A 514 16.26 -11.35 -28.02
CA ILE A 514 16.06 -12.79 -28.20
C ILE A 514 14.65 -13.12 -28.69
N ARG A 515 13.70 -12.21 -28.47
CA ARG A 515 12.34 -12.27 -29.03
C ARG A 515 11.91 -10.87 -29.48
N ASP A 516 11.32 -10.80 -30.67
CA ASP A 516 10.78 -9.59 -31.25
C ASP A 516 9.30 -9.79 -31.56
N TYR A 517 8.44 -9.15 -30.78
CA TYR A 517 7.02 -9.04 -31.06
C TYR A 517 6.73 -7.63 -31.57
N ARG A 518 5.64 -7.46 -32.33
CA ARG A 518 5.27 -6.19 -33.02
C ARG A 518 5.58 -4.89 -32.26
N TRP A 519 5.32 -4.85 -30.95
CA TRP A 519 5.57 -3.68 -30.10
C TRP A 519 6.49 -3.93 -28.91
N VAL A 520 6.99 -5.17 -28.78
CA VAL A 520 7.64 -5.67 -27.56
C VAL A 520 8.91 -6.40 -27.93
N LYS A 521 10.03 -5.96 -27.38
CA LYS A 521 11.32 -6.67 -27.50
C LYS A 521 11.74 -7.23 -26.16
N VAL A 522 12.17 -8.49 -26.16
CA VAL A 522 12.72 -9.18 -24.99
C VAL A 522 14.21 -9.37 -25.20
N TYR A 523 14.99 -8.90 -24.24
CA TYR A 523 16.44 -9.03 -24.18
C TYR A 523 16.81 -9.94 -23.03
N GLU A 524 17.79 -10.82 -23.23
CA GLU A 524 18.40 -11.60 -22.16
C GLU A 524 19.76 -10.98 -21.79
N PHE A 525 19.92 -10.73 -20.51
CA PHE A 525 21.18 -10.33 -19.91
C PHE A 525 21.98 -11.58 -19.59
N ASN A 526 23.15 -11.68 -20.22
CA ASN A 526 24.14 -12.67 -19.84
C ASN A 526 25.20 -11.97 -18.97
N PRO A 527 25.34 -12.30 -17.67
CA PRO A 527 26.33 -11.68 -16.78
C PRO A 527 27.78 -11.95 -17.20
N THR A 528 28.02 -12.75 -18.25
CA THR A 528 29.35 -12.99 -18.83
C THR A 528 29.77 -11.96 -19.88
N MET A 529 28.92 -10.99 -20.25
CA MET A 529 29.39 -9.84 -21.03
C MET A 529 30.33 -9.03 -20.13
N GLY A 530 31.64 -9.19 -20.31
CA GLY A 530 32.69 -8.53 -19.54
C GLY A 530 32.66 -7.01 -19.70
N TYR A 531 31.75 -6.35 -18.99
CA TYR A 531 31.77 -4.91 -18.84
C TYR A 531 32.87 -4.55 -17.84
N GLU A 532 33.99 -4.03 -18.31
CA GLU A 532 34.96 -3.37 -17.44
C GLU A 532 34.28 -2.17 -16.76
N ILE A 533 34.21 -2.20 -15.43
CA ILE A 533 33.66 -1.11 -14.63
C ILE A 533 34.81 -0.13 -14.34
N ASP A 534 35.19 0.68 -15.32
CA ASP A 534 36.36 1.56 -15.16
C ASP A 534 36.08 2.85 -14.37
N ASP A 535 34.81 3.19 -14.11
CA ASP A 535 34.46 4.57 -13.70
C ASP A 535 33.96 4.77 -12.26
N ILE A 536 34.04 3.77 -11.36
CA ILE A 536 33.70 4.00 -9.94
C ILE A 536 34.97 4.36 -9.18
N LYS A 537 35.36 5.63 -9.23
CA LYS A 537 36.57 6.12 -8.54
C LYS A 537 36.48 6.07 -7.00
N SER A 538 35.28 6.04 -6.44
CA SER A 538 35.08 6.01 -4.98
C SER A 538 33.82 5.28 -4.54
N VAL A 539 33.85 4.70 -3.33
CA VAL A 539 32.72 4.03 -2.66
C VAL A 539 32.56 4.55 -1.23
N PHE A 540 31.34 4.88 -0.82
CA PHE A 540 31.02 5.29 0.56
C PHE A 540 30.33 4.17 1.32
N LEU A 541 30.86 3.82 2.50
CA LEU A 541 30.38 2.80 3.41
C LEU A 541 29.98 3.46 4.74
N GLY A 542 28.68 3.69 4.94
CA GLY A 542 28.20 4.26 6.20
C GLY A 542 26.74 4.72 6.20
N ASN A 543 26.34 5.36 7.31
CA ASN A 543 24.97 5.85 7.50
C ASN A 543 24.56 6.96 6.51
N LYS A 544 23.49 6.70 5.73
CA LYS A 544 22.89 7.60 4.73
C LYS A 544 22.65 9.03 5.22
N TYR A 545 22.16 9.20 6.44
CA TYR A 545 21.87 10.52 6.99
C TYR A 545 23.13 11.34 7.24
N ARG A 546 24.23 10.69 7.62
CA ARG A 546 25.53 11.36 7.82
C ARG A 546 26.17 11.76 6.50
N TYR A 547 26.08 10.90 5.47
CA TYR A 547 26.58 11.22 4.13
C TYR A 547 25.82 12.36 3.45
N MET A 548 24.48 12.35 3.53
CA MET A 548 23.67 13.44 2.98
C MET A 548 23.99 14.78 3.68
N ARG A 549 24.33 14.75 4.97
CA ARG A 549 24.79 15.92 5.73
C ARG A 549 26.21 16.35 5.34
N LEU A 550 27.10 15.40 5.09
CA LEU A 550 28.47 15.62 4.62
C LEU A 550 28.50 16.26 3.22
N CYS A 551 27.72 15.75 2.26
CA CYS A 551 27.61 16.35 0.92
C CYS A 551 27.13 17.81 1.01
N LYS A 552 26.20 18.08 1.94
CA LYS A 552 25.69 19.43 2.21
C LYS A 552 26.73 20.35 2.85
N LEU A 553 27.53 19.83 3.80
CA LEU A 553 28.63 20.54 4.47
C LEU A 553 29.79 20.84 3.51
N LEU A 554 30.11 19.91 2.62
CA LEU A 554 31.20 20.03 1.63
C LEU A 554 30.77 20.76 0.36
N ARG A 555 29.53 21.28 0.29
CA ARG A 555 28.91 21.88 -0.92
C ARG A 555 29.05 21.00 -2.17
N TYR A 556 29.11 19.67 -1.98
CA TYR A 556 29.29 18.70 -3.05
C TYR A 556 27.91 18.34 -3.64
N ASP A 557 27.76 18.41 -4.96
CA ASP A 557 26.51 18.00 -5.61
C ASP A 557 26.37 16.47 -5.52
N PRO A 558 25.34 15.93 -4.83
CA PRO A 558 25.19 14.48 -4.63
C PRO A 558 25.06 13.68 -5.93
N LYS A 559 24.80 14.35 -7.07
CA LYS A 559 24.70 13.70 -8.38
C LYS A 559 26.04 13.22 -8.94
N TYR A 560 27.17 13.66 -8.38
CA TYR A 560 28.53 13.32 -8.82
C TYR A 560 29.32 12.50 -7.77
N ALA A 561 28.63 11.99 -6.75
CA ALA A 561 29.28 11.40 -5.58
C ALA A 561 29.37 9.86 -5.67
N PRO A 562 30.34 9.24 -4.96
CA PRO A 562 30.67 7.80 -4.96
C PRO A 562 29.49 6.83 -4.88
N ALA A 563 29.68 5.61 -5.42
CA ALA A 563 28.72 4.53 -5.26
C ALA A 563 28.50 4.20 -3.77
N TYR A 564 27.25 3.98 -3.38
CA TYR A 564 26.83 3.90 -1.99
C TYR A 564 26.55 2.44 -1.60
N ALA A 565 27.23 1.93 -0.58
CA ALA A 565 27.01 0.57 -0.07
C ALA A 565 26.69 0.59 1.43
N PHE A 566 25.67 -0.20 1.82
CA PHE A 566 25.03 -0.16 3.15
C PHE A 566 25.64 -1.14 4.18
N THR A 567 26.75 -1.80 3.87
CA THR A 567 27.28 -2.95 4.64
C THR A 567 28.78 -2.84 4.94
N ARG A 568 29.31 -3.75 5.75
CA ARG A 568 30.77 -3.85 6.02
C ARG A 568 31.49 -4.36 4.78
N ILE A 569 32.79 -4.07 4.68
CA ILE A 569 33.65 -4.39 3.52
C ILE A 569 33.63 -5.87 3.08
N PRO A 570 33.58 -6.87 3.98
CA PRO A 570 33.51 -8.28 3.57
C PRO A 570 32.23 -8.63 2.79
N ASP A 571 31.21 -7.77 2.85
CA ASP A 571 29.87 -8.00 2.32
C ASP A 571 29.54 -7.06 1.13
N CYS A 572 30.55 -6.49 0.47
CA CYS A 572 30.37 -5.48 -0.57
C CYS A 572 30.98 -5.91 -1.91
N ASP A 573 30.15 -6.51 -2.78
CA ASP A 573 30.52 -6.83 -4.17
C ASP A 573 30.89 -5.58 -5.00
N LEU A 574 30.41 -4.41 -4.59
CA LEU A 574 30.71 -3.12 -5.22
C LEU A 574 32.21 -2.78 -5.18
N VAL A 575 32.97 -3.27 -4.19
CA VAL A 575 34.44 -3.11 -4.16
C VAL A 575 35.12 -4.13 -5.07
N ARG A 576 34.53 -5.32 -5.21
CA ARG A 576 35.04 -6.43 -6.00
C ARG A 576 34.95 -6.19 -7.50
N TYR A 577 33.83 -5.63 -7.95
CA TYR A 577 33.55 -5.40 -9.36
C TYR A 577 34.00 -4.04 -9.85
N ALA A 578 34.22 -3.07 -8.95
CA ALA A 578 34.40 -1.68 -9.36
C ALA A 578 35.79 -1.08 -9.08
N HIS A 579 36.72 -1.87 -8.53
CA HIS A 579 38.10 -1.48 -8.22
C HIS A 579 38.26 -0.02 -7.73
N PRO A 580 37.50 0.40 -6.70
CA PRO A 580 37.45 1.80 -6.35
C PRO A 580 38.79 2.29 -5.80
N GLN A 581 39.29 3.42 -6.29
CA GLN A 581 40.56 3.97 -5.82
C GLN A 581 40.45 4.52 -4.39
N VAL A 582 39.25 4.96 -3.95
CA VAL A 582 39.02 5.56 -2.62
C VAL A 582 37.78 4.96 -1.94
N VAL A 583 37.92 4.51 -0.70
CA VAL A 583 36.81 4.05 0.15
C VAL A 583 36.62 4.99 1.33
N VAL A 584 35.42 5.51 1.54
CA VAL A 584 35.09 6.38 2.68
C VAL A 584 34.28 5.60 3.70
N MET A 585 34.70 5.59 4.97
CA MET A 585 34.05 4.87 6.05
C MET A 585 33.63 5.79 7.20
N ASP A 586 32.50 5.48 7.83
CA ASP A 586 32.00 6.20 9.01
C ASP A 586 32.54 5.69 10.35
N ARG A 587 33.47 4.74 10.30
CA ARG A 587 34.25 4.20 11.42
C ARG A 587 35.64 3.78 10.95
N HIS A 588 36.57 3.62 11.88
CA HIS A 588 37.86 3.00 11.55
C HIS A 588 37.64 1.56 11.04
N PRO A 589 38.25 1.21 9.89
CA PRO A 589 38.25 -0.17 9.42
C PRO A 589 39.05 -1.04 10.39
N SER A 590 38.59 -2.28 10.59
CA SER A 590 39.40 -3.30 11.24
C SER A 590 40.61 -3.70 10.37
N PRO A 591 41.69 -4.24 10.95
CA PRO A 591 42.87 -4.68 10.18
C PRO A 591 42.54 -5.63 9.02
N GLU A 592 41.57 -6.54 9.23
CA GLU A 592 41.08 -7.47 8.20
C GLU A 592 40.40 -6.73 7.04
N GLU A 593 39.57 -5.72 7.35
CA GLU A 593 38.91 -4.87 6.34
C GLU A 593 39.93 -4.08 5.54
N VAL A 594 40.98 -3.55 6.18
CA VAL A 594 42.09 -2.87 5.48
C VAL A 594 42.81 -3.84 4.54
N ARG A 595 43.10 -5.08 4.98
CA ARG A 595 43.75 -6.10 4.15
C ARG A 595 42.91 -6.41 2.90
N VAL A 596 41.63 -6.66 3.08
CA VAL A 596 40.68 -6.95 2.00
C VAL A 596 40.60 -5.78 1.00
N LEU A 597 40.54 -4.53 1.47
CA LEU A 597 40.55 -3.38 0.57
C LEU A 597 41.85 -3.23 -0.24
N LYS A 598 43.01 -3.57 0.34
CA LYS A 598 44.28 -3.62 -0.42
C LYS A 598 44.26 -4.67 -1.52
N GLU A 599 43.75 -5.87 -1.20
CA GLU A 599 43.64 -6.97 -2.17
C GLU A 599 42.74 -6.60 -3.35
N PHE A 600 41.81 -5.65 -3.19
CA PHE A 600 40.96 -5.12 -4.25
C PHE A 600 41.51 -3.87 -4.98
N GLY A 601 42.72 -3.43 -4.65
CA GLY A 601 43.36 -2.30 -5.33
C GLY A 601 42.94 -0.91 -4.83
N VAL A 602 42.30 -0.82 -3.66
CA VAL A 602 41.92 0.46 -3.05
C VAL A 602 43.16 1.22 -2.59
N LYS A 603 43.35 2.44 -3.10
CA LYS A 603 44.52 3.28 -2.83
C LYS A 603 44.38 4.16 -1.59
N GLU A 604 43.17 4.56 -1.22
CA GLU A 604 42.92 5.40 -0.04
C GLU A 604 41.69 4.93 0.75
N ILE A 605 41.80 4.96 2.09
CA ILE A 605 40.64 4.85 2.98
C ILE A 605 40.50 6.13 3.79
N LEU A 606 39.36 6.78 3.67
CA LEU A 606 39.02 8.00 4.40
C LEU A 606 38.06 7.68 5.54
N VAL A 607 38.47 7.94 6.78
CA VAL A 607 37.61 7.72 7.96
C VAL A 607 37.05 9.04 8.47
N LEU A 608 35.72 9.10 8.62
CA LEU A 608 35.03 10.24 9.23
C LEU A 608 35.01 10.11 10.75
N ASP A 609 35.41 11.16 11.47
CA ASP A 609 35.23 11.22 12.93
C ASP A 609 33.79 11.63 13.33
N ARG A 610 33.50 11.61 14.65
CA ARG A 610 32.17 11.93 15.20
C ARG A 610 31.66 13.34 14.82
N TYR A 611 32.55 14.25 14.41
CA TYR A 611 32.30 15.62 13.99
C TYR A 611 32.41 15.83 12.47
N HIS A 612 32.48 14.74 11.69
CA HIS A 612 32.50 14.77 10.22
C HIS A 612 33.74 15.44 9.60
N LYS A 613 34.85 15.52 10.33
CA LYS A 613 36.16 15.88 9.78
C LYS A 613 36.91 14.61 9.38
N PHE A 614 37.64 14.66 8.26
CA PHE A 614 38.54 13.57 7.87
C PHE A 614 39.71 13.54 8.84
N LYS A 615 39.81 12.50 9.67
CA LYS A 615 40.83 12.42 10.73
C LYS A 615 42.01 11.54 10.36
N THR A 616 41.84 10.61 9.41
CA THR A 616 42.86 9.62 9.12
C THR A 616 42.79 9.21 7.66
N LYS A 617 43.91 9.40 6.96
CA LYS A 617 44.19 8.85 5.64
C LYS A 617 45.00 7.58 5.86
N ILE A 618 44.41 6.43 5.62
CA ILE A 618 45.15 5.16 5.61
C ILE A 618 45.68 5.02 4.17
N PHE A 619 46.96 4.68 4.02
CA PHE A 619 47.83 4.72 2.80
C PHE A 619 48.72 5.95 2.62
N GLY A 620 49.33 6.39 3.73
CA GLY A 620 50.47 7.31 3.75
C GLY A 620 51.23 7.35 5.09
N ILE A 621 51.22 6.23 5.85
CA ILE A 621 52.05 5.93 7.06
C ILE A 621 51.67 6.77 8.32
N ASN A 622 51.69 6.36 9.61
CA ASN A 622 52.02 5.14 10.36
C ASN A 622 51.09 5.03 11.60
N ILE A 623 50.67 3.82 12.01
CA ILE A 623 50.32 3.55 13.41
C ILE A 623 51.08 2.29 13.82
N VAL A 624 52.04 2.50 14.72
CA VAL A 624 52.81 1.48 15.42
C VAL A 624 51.97 0.94 16.57
N HIS A 625 51.80 -0.37 16.66
CA HIS A 625 51.72 -1.03 17.96
C HIS A 625 52.30 -2.44 17.89
N ASP A 626 53.25 -2.65 18.80
CA ASP A 626 54.10 -3.80 18.99
C ASP A 626 53.38 -5.04 19.57
N ARG A 627 53.91 -6.19 19.12
CA ARG A 627 53.93 -7.55 19.69
C ARG A 627 53.07 -8.64 19.05
N PRO A 628 53.62 -9.87 18.99
CA PRO A 628 53.31 -10.83 17.94
C PRO A 628 52.27 -11.86 18.40
N LEU A 629 51.41 -12.29 17.47
CA LEU A 629 50.59 -13.49 17.66
C LEU A 629 50.94 -14.51 16.58
N ARG A 630 51.39 -15.67 17.08
CA ARG A 630 51.87 -16.85 16.37
C ARG A 630 50.97 -17.26 15.21
N ILE A 631 51.64 -17.54 14.09
CA ILE A 631 51.10 -18.22 12.91
C ILE A 631 50.65 -19.63 13.32
N VAL A 632 49.37 -19.94 13.11
CA VAL A 632 48.91 -21.33 12.96
C VAL A 632 48.61 -21.56 11.49
N LYS A 633 49.42 -22.46 10.93
CA LYS A 633 49.36 -23.12 9.61
C LYS A 633 47.97 -23.03 8.92
N MET A 634 47.90 -22.31 7.80
CA MET A 634 46.81 -22.47 6.83
C MET A 634 46.98 -23.81 6.11
N LEU A 635 45.95 -24.65 6.16
CA LEU A 635 45.81 -25.79 5.25
C LEU A 635 45.48 -25.28 3.83
N PRO A 636 45.92 -25.99 2.78
CA PRO A 636 45.71 -25.55 1.41
C PRO A 636 44.22 -25.53 1.01
N LYS A 637 43.92 -24.62 0.08
CA LYS A 637 42.64 -24.29 -0.57
C LYS A 637 41.98 -25.43 -1.37
N ARG A 638 42.19 -26.70 -1.00
CA ARG A 638 41.61 -27.87 -1.67
C ARG A 638 40.98 -28.77 -0.61
N ASN A 639 39.69 -28.51 -0.32
CA ASN A 639 38.69 -29.46 0.21
C ASN A 639 37.51 -28.71 0.87
N LEU A 640 36.96 -27.67 0.22
CA LEU A 640 35.61 -27.23 0.56
C LEU A 640 34.64 -28.15 -0.18
N LYS A 641 34.26 -29.26 0.46
CA LYS A 641 33.13 -30.06 -0.02
C LYS A 641 31.85 -29.24 0.23
N PRO A 642 30.96 -29.07 -0.77
CA PRO A 642 29.66 -28.48 -0.54
C PRO A 642 28.91 -29.32 0.50
N ILE A 643 28.57 -28.72 1.63
CA ILE A 643 27.76 -29.39 2.66
C ILE A 643 26.31 -29.30 2.19
N ARG A 644 25.69 -30.45 1.96
CA ARG A 644 24.25 -30.55 1.65
C ARG A 644 23.48 -30.21 2.93
N VAL A 645 22.71 -29.13 2.90
CA VAL A 645 21.87 -28.71 4.03
C VAL A 645 20.45 -29.21 3.75
N ASP A 646 19.94 -30.05 4.65
CA ASP A 646 18.58 -30.57 4.58
C ASP A 646 17.62 -29.55 5.23
N LEU A 647 16.71 -28.96 4.45
CA LEU A 647 15.88 -27.81 4.85
C LEU A 647 14.52 -28.21 5.45
N GLY A 648 14.41 -29.41 6.03
CA GLY A 648 13.14 -29.91 6.55
C GLY A 648 12.65 -29.27 7.86
N HIS A 649 13.52 -28.65 8.67
CA HIS A 649 13.18 -28.18 10.02
C HIS A 649 13.85 -26.83 10.34
N ALA A 650 13.21 -25.99 11.16
CA ALA A 650 13.55 -24.58 11.46
C ALA A 650 14.91 -24.32 12.17
N TRP A 651 15.89 -25.20 11.99
CA TRP A 651 17.25 -25.07 12.49
C TRP A 651 18.21 -25.87 11.59
N PHE A 652 19.43 -25.37 11.42
CA PHE A 652 20.51 -26.11 10.78
C PHE A 652 21.76 -26.04 11.66
N LYS A 653 22.52 -27.14 11.72
CA LYS A 653 23.80 -27.20 12.44
C LYS A 653 24.94 -26.94 11.47
N VAL A 654 25.73 -25.91 11.74
CA VAL A 654 26.96 -25.63 11.03
C VAL A 654 28.12 -26.23 11.82
N TYR A 655 28.76 -27.25 11.26
CA TYR A 655 29.92 -27.91 11.86
C TYR A 655 31.21 -27.29 11.28
N GLY A 656 31.98 -26.59 12.12
CA GLY A 656 33.26 -25.97 11.74
C GLY A 656 33.62 -24.80 12.64
N ARG A 657 34.90 -24.37 12.62
CA ARG A 657 35.35 -23.09 13.19
C ARG A 657 35.71 -22.16 12.03
N GLY A 658 35.06 -21.00 11.90
CA GLY A 658 35.36 -20.04 10.84
C GLY A 658 34.14 -19.27 10.32
N TRP A 659 34.27 -18.70 9.13
CA TRP A 659 33.19 -18.01 8.42
C TRP A 659 32.51 -18.97 7.45
N VAL A 660 31.18 -19.05 7.47
CA VAL A 660 30.38 -19.93 6.62
C VAL A 660 29.34 -19.10 5.89
N TRP A 661 29.33 -19.18 4.57
CA TRP A 661 28.25 -18.65 3.74
C TRP A 661 27.10 -19.65 3.71
N VAL A 662 25.93 -19.19 4.15
CA VAL A 662 24.71 -19.98 4.16
C VAL A 662 23.73 -19.36 3.19
N LYS A 663 23.46 -20.06 2.08
CA LYS A 663 22.40 -19.66 1.16
C LYS A 663 21.04 -19.97 1.79
N VAL A 664 20.39 -18.94 2.32
CA VAL A 664 19.02 -18.95 2.83
C VAL A 664 18.04 -18.61 1.71
N PRO A 665 16.98 -19.40 1.49
CA PRO A 665 16.04 -19.16 0.38
C PRO A 665 15.32 -17.81 0.45
N TYR A 666 15.27 -17.20 1.64
CA TYR A 666 14.57 -15.97 1.98
C TYR A 666 15.49 -15.07 2.81
N PHE A 667 15.37 -13.74 2.67
CA PHE A 667 15.90 -12.78 3.65
C PHE A 667 14.85 -12.56 4.75
N PRO A 668 14.96 -13.20 5.94
CA PRO A 668 14.13 -12.79 7.07
C PRO A 668 14.61 -11.39 7.49
N CYS A 669 13.69 -10.50 7.83
CA CYS A 669 14.05 -9.33 8.63
C CYS A 669 14.54 -9.82 10.00
N TRP A 670 15.82 -9.62 10.31
CA TRP A 670 16.44 -10.06 11.56
C TRP A 670 16.61 -8.91 12.55
N ILE A 671 16.34 -9.21 13.82
CA ILE A 671 16.85 -8.48 14.99
C ILE A 671 17.90 -9.41 15.60
N PRO A 672 19.19 -9.03 15.66
CA PRO A 672 20.22 -9.94 16.19
C PRO A 672 20.05 -10.09 17.70
N ASP A 673 20.05 -11.33 18.17
CA ASP A 673 20.34 -11.62 19.58
C ASP A 673 21.87 -11.64 19.79
N ARG A 674 22.30 -11.28 21.00
CA ARG A 674 23.70 -10.93 21.30
C ARG A 674 24.68 -12.03 20.88
N GLY A 675 25.66 -11.68 20.05
CA GLY A 675 26.89 -12.47 19.85
C GLY A 675 27.16 -12.96 18.43
N VAL A 676 26.16 -13.03 17.56
CA VAL A 676 26.35 -13.42 16.15
C VAL A 676 26.44 -12.16 15.27
N ARG A 677 27.57 -11.98 14.57
CA ARG A 677 27.81 -10.85 13.66
C ARG A 677 27.57 -11.31 12.22
N LEU A 678 26.62 -10.68 11.53
CA LEU A 678 26.13 -11.10 10.22
C LEU A 678 26.23 -9.99 9.18
N GLY A 679 26.60 -10.38 7.96
CA GLY A 679 26.41 -9.65 6.70
C GLY A 679 25.84 -10.62 5.66
N GLY A 680 25.14 -10.13 4.64
CA GLY A 680 24.51 -11.00 3.63
C GLY A 680 24.34 -10.36 2.26
N ILE A 681 24.41 -11.19 1.22
CA ILE A 681 24.32 -10.88 -0.23
C ILE A 681 23.59 -12.06 -0.91
N ASP A 682 22.72 -11.82 -1.89
CA ASP A 682 22.11 -12.86 -2.75
C ASP A 682 21.59 -14.10 -2.04
N ASN A 683 20.68 -13.88 -1.08
CA ASN A 683 20.12 -14.98 -0.30
C ASN A 683 21.22 -15.75 0.45
N MET A 684 22.41 -15.18 0.67
CA MET A 684 23.49 -15.79 1.44
C MET A 684 23.80 -14.97 2.69
N ILE A 685 23.93 -15.65 3.83
CA ILE A 685 24.31 -15.09 5.11
C ILE A 685 25.72 -15.55 5.43
N LEU A 686 26.62 -14.61 5.72
CA LEU A 686 27.93 -14.92 6.24
C LEU A 686 27.86 -15.05 7.77
N LEU A 687 27.94 -16.28 8.27
CA LEU A 687 27.95 -16.61 9.69
C LEU A 687 29.38 -16.78 10.19
N ARG A 688 29.76 -16.14 11.31
CA ARG A 688 30.97 -16.53 12.05
C ARG A 688 30.60 -17.59 13.09
N VAL A 689 31.14 -18.79 12.93
CA VAL A 689 30.80 -19.97 13.72
C VAL A 689 32.04 -20.34 14.57
N PRO A 690 32.07 -20.03 15.88
CA PRO A 690 33.25 -20.25 16.74
C PRO A 690 33.39 -21.71 17.21
N SER A 691 32.33 -22.51 17.10
CA SER A 691 32.19 -23.93 17.45
C SER A 691 30.97 -24.48 16.71
N PRO A 692 30.73 -25.81 16.65
CA PRO A 692 29.50 -26.35 16.07
C PRO A 692 28.26 -25.60 16.59
N THR A 693 27.65 -24.79 15.72
CA THR A 693 26.60 -23.84 16.11
C THR A 693 25.31 -24.27 15.46
N THR A 694 24.28 -24.44 16.28
CA THR A 694 22.91 -24.64 15.80
C THR A 694 22.33 -23.26 15.52
N VAL A 695 22.07 -22.95 14.25
CA VAL A 695 21.39 -21.73 13.86
C VAL A 695 19.91 -22.02 13.86
N LYS A 696 19.17 -21.41 14.77
CA LYS A 696 17.71 -21.53 14.87
C LYS A 696 17.07 -20.34 14.18
N PHE A 697 16.18 -20.60 13.23
CA PHE A 697 15.29 -19.56 12.73
C PHE A 697 14.16 -19.39 13.75
N VAL A 698 14.29 -18.38 14.61
CA VAL A 698 13.19 -18.02 15.50
C VAL A 698 12.21 -17.17 14.71
N TRP A 699 11.24 -17.85 14.13
CA TRP A 699 10.01 -17.20 13.68
C TRP A 699 9.34 -16.65 14.93
N ASN A 700 9.16 -15.33 15.03
CA ASN A 700 8.53 -14.70 16.19
C ASN A 700 7.04 -14.49 15.90
N PRO A 701 6.14 -15.41 16.33
CA PRO A 701 4.71 -15.36 16.03
C PRO A 701 3.96 -14.29 16.86
N HIS A 702 4.68 -13.51 17.68
CA HIS A 702 4.12 -12.54 18.63
C HIS A 702 3.01 -11.62 18.07
N PRO A 703 3.07 -11.07 16.84
CA PRO A 703 2.08 -10.08 16.41
C PRO A 703 0.67 -10.67 16.24
N LEU A 704 0.56 -11.89 15.71
CA LEU A 704 -0.73 -12.55 15.48
C LEU A 704 -1.36 -12.98 16.82
N TRP A 705 -0.54 -13.50 17.74
CA TRP A 705 -1.01 -13.88 19.08
C TRP A 705 -1.35 -12.67 19.96
N ILE A 706 -0.65 -11.54 19.81
CA ILE A 706 -1.03 -10.27 20.45
C ILE A 706 -2.34 -9.76 19.84
N ALA A 707 -2.53 -9.83 18.52
CA ALA A 707 -3.77 -9.42 17.86
C ALA A 707 -4.96 -10.27 18.29
N LEU A 708 -4.80 -11.60 18.32
CA LEU A 708 -5.84 -12.53 18.74
C LEU A 708 -6.13 -12.41 20.24
N SER A 709 -5.10 -12.20 21.08
CA SER A 709 -5.28 -11.94 22.52
C SER A 709 -5.94 -10.59 22.77
N ALA A 710 -5.58 -9.54 22.02
CA ALA A 710 -6.22 -8.23 22.10
C ALA A 710 -7.68 -8.31 21.64
N PHE A 711 -7.96 -9.00 20.53
CA PHE A 711 -9.32 -9.23 20.05
C PHE A 711 -10.15 -10.03 21.08
N SER A 712 -9.60 -11.13 21.61
CA SER A 712 -10.22 -11.94 22.65
C SER A 712 -10.47 -11.13 23.93
N LEU A 713 -9.54 -10.27 24.33
CA LEU A 713 -9.70 -9.36 25.47
C LEU A 713 -10.77 -8.31 25.19
N CYS A 714 -10.84 -7.74 23.98
CA CYS A 714 -11.87 -6.77 23.60
C CYS A 714 -13.27 -7.42 23.59
N VAL A 715 -13.38 -8.64 23.07
CA VAL A 715 -14.62 -9.44 23.10
C VAL A 715 -15.00 -9.81 24.52
N SER A 716 -14.02 -10.21 25.35
CA SER A 716 -14.25 -10.56 26.76
C SER A 716 -14.68 -9.36 27.58
N LEU A 717 -14.00 -8.21 27.46
CA LEU A 717 -14.40 -6.95 28.09
C LEU A 717 -15.81 -6.54 27.64
N TYR A 718 -16.10 -6.63 26.34
CA TYR A 718 -17.44 -6.36 25.82
C TYR A 718 -18.51 -7.28 26.45
N LEU A 719 -18.26 -8.59 26.51
CA LEU A 719 -19.19 -9.56 27.10
C LEU A 719 -19.39 -9.31 28.59
N THR A 720 -18.32 -9.02 29.34
CA THR A 720 -18.35 -8.72 30.78
C THR A 720 -19.13 -7.43 31.06
N PHE A 721 -18.83 -6.33 30.36
CA PHE A 721 -19.55 -5.07 30.53
C PHE A 721 -21.02 -5.18 30.08
N SER A 722 -21.32 -5.98 29.05
CA SER A 722 -22.70 -6.19 28.59
C SER A 722 -23.56 -7.00 29.57
N ARG A 723 -22.94 -7.86 30.40
CA ARG A 723 -23.63 -8.63 31.44
C ARG A 723 -23.87 -7.80 32.71
N GLN A 724 -22.89 -7.04 33.16
CA GLN A 724 -23.01 -6.20 34.37
C GLN A 724 -24.01 -5.05 34.26
N TRP A 725 -24.39 -4.64 33.04
CA TRP A 725 -25.40 -3.59 32.83
C TRP A 725 -26.83 -4.12 32.67
N ARG A 726 -27.02 -5.45 32.61
CA ARG A 726 -28.36 -6.07 32.57
C ARG A 726 -28.89 -6.47 33.95
N THR A 727 -27.99 -6.51 34.93
CA THR A 727 -28.27 -6.61 36.37
C THR A 727 -28.23 -5.22 36.96
#